data_AF-A0A953HB28-F1
#
_entry.id   AF-A0A953HB28-F1
#
_cell.length_a   1.000
_cell.length_b   1.000
_cell.length_c   1.000
_cell.angle_alpha   90.00
_cell.angle_beta   90.00
_cell.angle_gamma   90.00
#
_symmetry.space_group_name_H-M   'P 1'
#
loop_
_entity.id
_entity.type
_entity.pdbx_description
1 polymer ?
#
loop_
_entity_poly.entity_id
_entity_poly.type
_entity_poly.pdbx_seq_one_letter_code
_entity_poly.pdbx_strand_id
1 'polypeptide(L)'
;MVGFTIWISILLLAAVWLFFVTQRNLALSYESTFNLRRTGSDFQDGLIQLNEKVWEFAETGNPAATHAYWHAFKTSPIRHDETRQIPFQEMTSEMRRRWVSTHNLADALVSSDTRIMKLVAESLRLSADQLPAELNTWNLDPNERNLPEAQKREAATRLLTDPAYRDMKSSALASVEVFDNLVHNRRARDLHDAEFNIYMTLGLLGAVAIFLPVPFILDYRRRRQDEARIKVLITMGERLSGVTSQRGAARLIADSADELIGWDACFVDIYDSRTHTVRSLIADDTVEGVRMDFSSEDPGVVSLTAETTMREGSQLILRTLEEPASSRTVPFGNKSQKSASLMFVPIRLHERPIGIISLQSYTLNAYTETSLHDLEWLASLCAAGLERAKVFEELGQSENRYRGLLGSIIDGVYLIQHEKLTYSNNAMCAMFGYDHPEEMIGKNVYDLCLPREHETMRENIRQRISGEVEMTHYTFTAIRRDGSTFRAEVQGRRIDYGGTPAILGTLKDVEKIQRVERRANVFASLGRKLSGVTTALEAARAVADAADDLFGWDACNINVFDSETGLITGLLYQDLINGVRCDVQSTRSGPVSSFGRKVLTEGPQIVLREPEVPSVSSLNPFGDTDRPSASLIFAPMRENGVPKGYLSFQSYRYHAYDEHDLADLQALADHCSAGIERARLYELLGFNEERFRTVWQRAGNGMRLTDSEGIIKDVNPAFCDLVGMPREQLVGKPFTVYYAEEYTTNAISRYADRFAAGKIPEVFERDMTLWNGRKAIFEVTSTFMTTSEGAMILGVFRDRTTEKKLEMDLKRYASDLERFATTDTLTGLYNRRHFLERLSHEVVAALRYPNRPLSILMMDLDHFKSINDTFGHMAGDSVLSRTGEIIREIIRVTDVAARYGGEEFCIFLTGTDLDGAAELARRLCQDIAAQKFTSEGKTFGITCSIGVQQLDERIGDMTMFLSAADKALYKAKQLGRNRVSVEV
;
A
#
# COMPACT_ATOMS: atom_id res chain seq x y z
N MET A 1 53.59 4.28 -74.16
CA MET A 1 52.46 5.17 -73.80
C MET A 1 51.20 4.41 -73.49
N VAL A 2 50.72 3.50 -74.35
CA VAL A 2 49.45 2.77 -74.14
C VAL A 2 49.40 2.03 -72.78
N GLY A 3 50.48 1.37 -72.36
CA GLY A 3 50.54 0.72 -71.04
C GLY A 3 50.50 1.67 -69.83
N PHE A 4 50.95 2.93 -69.99
CA PHE A 4 50.96 3.93 -68.93
C PHE A 4 49.59 4.58 -68.74
N THR A 5 48.88 4.83 -69.85
CA THR A 5 47.50 5.32 -69.84
C THR A 5 46.53 4.26 -69.27
N ILE A 6 46.78 2.98 -69.53
CA ILE A 6 46.02 1.87 -68.94
C ILE A 6 46.25 1.81 -67.43
N TRP A 7 47.48 1.97 -66.93
CA TRP A 7 47.78 2.00 -65.50
C TRP A 7 47.11 3.16 -64.75
N ILE A 8 47.13 4.36 -65.33
CA ILE A 8 46.44 5.53 -64.76
C ILE A 8 44.93 5.33 -64.75
N SER A 9 44.37 4.74 -65.81
CA SER A 9 42.94 4.45 -65.90
C SER A 9 42.50 3.39 -64.87
N ILE A 10 43.34 2.36 -64.63
CA ILE A 10 43.09 1.34 -63.60
C ILE A 10 43.15 1.96 -62.19
N LEU A 11 44.09 2.87 -61.92
CA LEU A 11 44.19 3.58 -60.64
C LEU A 11 43.00 4.52 -60.40
N LEU A 12 42.54 5.23 -61.43
CA LEU A 12 41.33 6.07 -61.37
C LEU A 12 40.06 5.24 -61.15
N LEU A 13 39.92 4.10 -61.85
CA LEU A 13 38.81 3.17 -61.65
C LEU A 13 38.83 2.55 -60.24
N ALA A 14 40.01 2.21 -59.71
CA ALA A 14 40.17 1.72 -58.35
C ALA A 14 39.78 2.78 -57.30
N ALA A 15 40.15 4.05 -57.52
CA ALA A 15 39.77 5.17 -56.63
C ALA A 15 38.25 5.44 -56.64
N VAL A 16 37.62 5.39 -57.82
CA VAL A 16 36.15 5.52 -57.96
C VAL A 16 35.43 4.34 -57.30
N TRP A 17 35.93 3.12 -57.48
CA TRP A 17 35.37 1.94 -56.83
C TRP A 17 35.50 2.02 -55.30
N LEU A 18 36.66 2.44 -54.78
CA LEU A 18 36.89 2.62 -53.34
C LEU A 18 35.95 3.68 -52.74
N PHE A 19 35.69 4.77 -53.47
CA PHE A 19 34.73 5.81 -53.09
C PHE A 19 33.29 5.29 -53.00
N PHE A 20 32.85 4.51 -53.98
CA PHE A 20 31.51 3.89 -53.94
C PHE A 20 31.39 2.84 -52.83
N VAL A 21 32.44 2.08 -52.54
CA VAL A 21 32.49 1.14 -51.42
C VAL A 21 32.44 1.89 -50.08
N THR A 22 33.13 3.03 -49.94
CA THR A 22 33.06 3.86 -48.71
C THR A 22 31.67 4.45 -48.50
N GLN A 23 31.05 5.01 -49.55
CA GLN A 23 29.69 5.54 -49.47
C GLN A 23 28.66 4.45 -49.12
N ARG A 24 28.80 3.26 -49.71
CA ARG A 24 27.95 2.10 -49.38
C ARG A 24 28.15 1.62 -47.93
N ASN A 25 29.39 1.57 -47.44
CA ASN A 25 29.68 1.17 -46.06
C ASN A 25 29.17 2.20 -45.04
N LEU A 26 29.25 3.50 -45.35
CA LEU A 26 28.65 4.56 -44.54
C LEU A 26 27.12 4.42 -44.46
N ALA A 27 26.47 4.17 -45.60
CA ALA A 27 25.01 3.98 -45.64
C ALA A 27 24.56 2.77 -44.80
N LEU A 28 25.29 1.65 -44.90
CA LEU A 28 25.02 0.44 -44.11
C LEU A 28 25.30 0.64 -42.60
N SER A 29 26.32 1.42 -42.23
CA SER A 29 26.60 1.79 -40.82
C SER A 29 25.50 2.69 -40.23
N TYR A 30 24.97 3.63 -41.03
CA TYR A 30 23.86 4.49 -40.60
C TYR A 30 22.56 3.70 -40.36
N GLU A 31 22.23 2.77 -41.27
CA GLU A 31 21.02 1.95 -41.18
C GLU A 31 21.09 0.96 -40.01
N SER A 32 22.23 0.31 -39.79
CA SER A 32 22.47 -0.60 -38.65
C SER A 32 22.43 0.13 -37.30
N THR A 33 23.03 1.31 -37.19
CA THR A 33 23.02 2.11 -35.95
C THR A 33 21.61 2.62 -35.62
N PHE A 34 20.82 3.00 -36.63
CA PHE A 34 19.43 3.42 -36.46
C PHE A 34 18.55 2.27 -35.95
N ASN A 35 18.69 1.08 -36.53
CA ASN A 35 17.94 -0.11 -36.11
C ASN A 35 18.30 -0.55 -34.68
N LEU A 36 19.59 -0.53 -34.31
CA LEU A 36 20.05 -0.88 -32.96
C LEU A 36 19.50 0.08 -31.89
N ARG A 37 19.44 1.39 -32.18
CA ARG A 37 18.92 2.41 -31.26
C ARG A 37 17.41 2.29 -31.06
N ARG A 38 16.66 2.05 -32.15
CA ARG A 38 15.22 1.79 -32.06
C ARG A 38 14.93 0.58 -31.18
N THR A 39 15.75 -0.47 -31.32
CA THR A 39 15.61 -1.70 -30.52
C THR A 39 15.87 -1.45 -29.02
N GLY A 40 16.84 -0.60 -28.65
CA GLY A 40 17.09 -0.23 -27.25
C GLY A 40 15.93 0.53 -26.60
N SER A 41 15.38 1.53 -27.30
CA SER A 41 14.22 2.31 -26.86
C SER A 41 12.97 1.44 -26.69
N ASP A 42 12.65 0.62 -27.69
CA ASP A 42 11.48 -0.27 -27.66
C ASP A 42 11.59 -1.31 -26.50
N PHE A 43 12.82 -1.72 -26.15
CA PHE A 43 13.07 -2.63 -25.03
C PHE A 43 12.86 -1.94 -23.67
N GLN A 44 13.30 -0.69 -23.53
CA GLN A 44 13.10 0.11 -22.32
C GLN A 44 11.60 0.38 -22.07
N ASP A 45 10.88 0.80 -23.10
CA ASP A 45 9.43 1.05 -23.02
C ASP A 45 8.66 -0.23 -22.67
N GLY A 46 9.09 -1.37 -23.22
CA GLY A 46 8.57 -2.69 -22.88
C GLY A 46 8.72 -3.05 -21.40
N LEU A 47 9.90 -2.80 -20.80
CA LEU A 47 10.13 -3.07 -19.37
C LEU A 47 9.28 -2.18 -18.45
N ILE A 48 9.05 -0.92 -18.84
CA ILE A 48 8.22 0.01 -18.07
C ILE A 48 6.75 -0.45 -18.09
N GLN A 49 6.22 -0.79 -19.27
CA GLN A 49 4.85 -1.27 -19.42
C GLN A 49 4.59 -2.57 -18.66
N LEU A 50 5.53 -3.53 -18.70
CA LEU A 50 5.41 -4.78 -17.96
C LEU A 50 5.30 -4.52 -16.45
N ASN A 51 6.16 -3.65 -15.92
CA ASN A 51 6.13 -3.31 -14.51
C ASN A 51 4.81 -2.66 -14.10
N GLU A 52 4.28 -1.70 -14.86
CA GLU A 52 2.98 -1.08 -14.56
C GLU A 52 1.86 -2.12 -14.47
N LYS A 53 1.85 -3.11 -15.36
CA LYS A 53 0.79 -4.13 -15.39
C LYS A 53 0.90 -5.18 -14.29
N VAL A 54 2.10 -5.47 -13.79
CA VAL A 54 2.29 -6.33 -12.60
C VAL A 54 1.76 -5.65 -11.34
N TRP A 55 2.09 -4.38 -11.15
CA TRP A 55 1.59 -3.59 -10.03
C TRP A 55 0.07 -3.41 -10.09
N GLU A 56 -0.46 -3.09 -11.27
CA GLU A 56 -1.89 -2.99 -11.50
C GLU A 56 -2.62 -4.29 -11.14
N PHE A 57 -2.09 -5.46 -11.54
CA PHE A 57 -2.69 -6.74 -11.19
C PHE A 57 -2.58 -7.06 -9.70
N ALA A 58 -1.44 -6.79 -9.07
CA ALA A 58 -1.24 -7.07 -7.65
C ALA A 58 -2.16 -6.23 -6.74
N GLU A 59 -2.43 -4.99 -7.13
CA GLU A 59 -3.33 -4.09 -6.41
C GLU A 59 -4.79 -4.42 -6.67
N THR A 60 -5.17 -4.55 -7.94
CA THR A 60 -6.60 -4.63 -8.35
C THR A 60 -7.14 -6.04 -8.41
N GLY A 61 -6.28 -7.05 -8.61
CA GLY A 61 -6.71 -8.42 -8.89
C GLY A 61 -7.43 -8.59 -10.23
N ASN A 62 -7.44 -7.57 -11.10
CA ASN A 62 -8.19 -7.57 -12.35
C ASN A 62 -7.49 -8.46 -13.41
N PRO A 63 -8.09 -9.57 -13.87
CA PRO A 63 -7.48 -10.45 -14.85
C PRO A 63 -7.08 -9.73 -16.15
N ALA A 64 -7.75 -8.63 -16.52
CA ALA A 64 -7.40 -7.83 -17.70
C ALA A 64 -5.96 -7.29 -17.65
N ALA A 65 -5.44 -6.97 -16.46
CA ALA A 65 -4.06 -6.52 -16.29
C ALA A 65 -3.06 -7.65 -16.60
N THR A 66 -3.39 -8.91 -16.29
CA THR A 66 -2.54 -10.06 -16.68
C THR A 66 -2.57 -10.29 -18.19
N HIS A 67 -3.72 -10.12 -18.85
CA HIS A 67 -3.81 -10.21 -20.32
C HIS A 67 -3.03 -9.07 -21.00
N ALA A 68 -3.14 -7.85 -20.47
CA ALA A 68 -2.40 -6.69 -20.94
C ALA A 68 -0.88 -6.86 -20.72
N TYR A 69 -0.46 -7.40 -19.57
CA TYR A 69 0.93 -7.75 -19.28
C TYR A 69 1.47 -8.74 -20.31
N TRP A 70 0.78 -9.86 -20.52
CA TRP A 70 1.23 -10.88 -21.46
C TRP A 70 1.14 -10.42 -22.92
N HIS A 71 0.20 -9.54 -23.26
CA HIS A 71 0.15 -8.88 -24.57
C HIS A 71 1.37 -7.97 -24.76
N ALA A 72 1.65 -7.08 -23.80
CA ALA A 72 2.83 -6.21 -23.82
C ALA A 72 4.13 -7.02 -23.89
N PHE A 73 4.23 -8.12 -23.14
CA PHE A 73 5.37 -9.04 -23.20
C PHE A 73 5.50 -9.69 -24.58
N LYS A 74 4.38 -10.11 -25.19
CA LYS A 74 4.35 -10.72 -26.54
C LYS A 74 4.75 -9.74 -27.63
N THR A 75 4.34 -8.49 -27.51
CA THR A 75 4.61 -7.45 -28.52
C THR A 75 5.92 -6.72 -28.28
N SER A 76 6.54 -6.90 -27.11
CA SER A 76 7.80 -6.29 -26.74
C SER A 76 9.00 -7.03 -27.36
N PRO A 77 10.10 -6.32 -27.69
CA PRO A 77 11.37 -6.93 -28.09
C PRO A 77 11.94 -7.93 -27.08
N ILE A 78 11.43 -7.94 -25.83
CA ILE A 78 11.86 -8.84 -24.75
C ILE A 78 11.60 -10.33 -25.07
N ARG A 79 10.51 -10.68 -25.78
CA ARG A 79 10.12 -12.08 -26.03
C ARG A 79 10.56 -12.64 -27.39
N HIS A 80 10.84 -11.80 -28.38
CA HIS A 80 10.99 -12.26 -29.77
C HIS A 80 12.29 -13.03 -30.04
N ASP A 81 12.23 -14.36 -29.97
CA ASP A 81 13.29 -15.30 -30.38
C ASP A 81 13.62 -15.20 -31.89
N GLU A 82 12.73 -14.59 -32.71
CA GLU A 82 12.97 -14.34 -34.15
C GLU A 82 13.93 -13.17 -34.41
N THR A 83 14.23 -12.35 -33.40
CA THR A 83 15.29 -11.32 -33.50
C THR A 83 16.70 -11.91 -33.39
N ARG A 84 16.88 -13.23 -33.29
CA ARG A 84 18.22 -13.85 -33.42
C ARG A 84 18.80 -13.76 -34.84
N GLN A 85 18.05 -13.30 -35.84
CA GLN A 85 18.54 -13.27 -37.21
C GLN A 85 19.27 -11.99 -37.64
N ILE A 86 19.18 -10.84 -36.94
CA ILE A 86 19.83 -9.60 -37.43
C ILE A 86 20.72 -8.78 -36.44
N PRO A 87 20.67 -8.85 -35.10
CA PRO A 87 21.56 -8.03 -34.27
C PRO A 87 22.96 -8.66 -34.03
N PHE A 88 23.09 -9.99 -34.09
CA PHE A 88 24.33 -10.65 -33.64
C PHE A 88 25.53 -10.48 -34.57
N GLN A 89 25.31 -10.37 -35.89
CA GLN A 89 26.41 -10.22 -36.86
C GLN A 89 26.95 -8.79 -36.89
N GLU A 90 26.14 -7.80 -36.52
CA GLU A 90 26.48 -6.39 -36.56
C GLU A 90 27.01 -5.83 -35.24
N MET A 91 26.91 -6.57 -34.12
CA MET A 91 27.36 -6.14 -32.80
C MET A 91 28.82 -6.51 -32.50
N THR A 92 29.53 -5.63 -31.78
CA THR A 92 30.84 -5.96 -31.22
C THR A 92 30.72 -7.03 -30.13
N SER A 93 31.83 -7.69 -29.79
CA SER A 93 31.89 -8.71 -28.73
C SER A 93 31.46 -8.19 -27.35
N GLU A 94 31.65 -6.90 -27.11
CA GLU A 94 31.22 -6.22 -25.87
C GLU A 94 29.72 -5.92 -25.87
N MET A 95 29.20 -5.38 -26.97
CA MET A 95 27.76 -5.15 -27.15
C MET A 95 26.96 -6.46 -27.05
N ARG A 96 27.47 -7.55 -27.63
CA ARG A 96 26.85 -8.89 -27.49
C ARG A 96 26.80 -9.37 -26.05
N ARG A 97 27.91 -9.23 -25.30
CA ARG A 97 27.93 -9.61 -23.88
C ARG A 97 26.92 -8.80 -23.07
N ARG A 98 26.82 -7.49 -23.33
CA ARG A 98 25.87 -6.62 -22.62
C ARG A 98 24.42 -6.91 -23.01
N TRP A 99 24.16 -7.16 -24.29
CA TRP A 99 22.86 -7.57 -24.81
C TRP A 99 22.35 -8.85 -24.16
N VAL A 100 23.19 -9.90 -24.12
CA VAL A 100 22.87 -11.17 -23.45
C VAL A 100 22.63 -10.97 -21.95
N SER A 101 23.46 -10.17 -21.27
CA SER A 101 23.26 -9.85 -19.85
C SER A 101 21.93 -9.14 -19.58
N THR A 102 21.52 -8.25 -20.49
CA THR A 102 20.26 -7.49 -20.37
C THR A 102 19.05 -8.40 -20.56
N HIS A 103 19.11 -9.34 -21.51
CA HIS A 103 18.06 -10.32 -21.73
C HIS A 103 17.92 -11.29 -20.56
N ASN A 104 19.03 -11.78 -20.01
CA ASN A 104 19.00 -12.64 -18.82
C ASN A 104 18.35 -11.97 -17.60
N LEU A 105 18.57 -10.66 -17.43
CA LEU A 105 17.92 -9.87 -16.37
C LEU A 105 16.42 -9.68 -16.64
N ALA A 106 16.03 -9.45 -17.89
CA ALA A 106 14.64 -9.33 -18.28
C ALA A 106 13.87 -10.67 -18.11
N ASP A 107 14.48 -11.81 -18.44
CA ASP A 107 13.90 -13.13 -18.23
C ASP A 107 13.72 -13.44 -16.73
N ALA A 108 14.69 -13.05 -15.89
CA ALA A 108 14.59 -13.18 -14.44
C ALA A 108 13.47 -12.30 -13.84
N LEU A 109 13.30 -11.09 -14.39
CA LEU A 109 12.21 -10.18 -14.02
C LEU A 109 10.84 -10.77 -14.38
N VAL A 110 10.67 -11.25 -15.62
CA VAL A 110 9.43 -11.86 -16.10
C VAL A 110 9.07 -13.11 -15.31
N SER A 111 10.05 -13.91 -14.91
CA SER A 111 9.86 -15.06 -14.03
C SER A 111 9.33 -14.64 -12.65
N SER A 112 9.90 -13.58 -12.08
CA SER A 112 9.47 -13.03 -10.78
C SER A 112 8.07 -12.41 -10.86
N ASP A 113 7.78 -11.69 -11.94
CA ASP A 113 6.47 -11.12 -12.22
C ASP A 113 5.41 -12.21 -12.38
N THR A 114 5.73 -13.30 -13.08
CA THR A 114 4.84 -14.45 -13.24
C THR A 114 4.54 -15.13 -11.90
N ARG A 115 5.55 -15.25 -11.02
CA ARG A 115 5.38 -15.77 -9.65
C ARG A 115 4.45 -14.90 -8.81
N ILE A 116 4.64 -13.58 -8.85
CA ILE A 116 3.80 -12.60 -8.16
C ILE A 116 2.35 -12.69 -8.67
N MET A 117 2.14 -12.67 -9.98
CA MET A 117 0.80 -12.81 -10.57
C MET A 117 0.14 -14.13 -10.18
N LYS A 118 0.89 -15.23 -10.10
CA LYS A 118 0.33 -16.54 -9.72
C LYS A 118 -0.14 -16.56 -8.27
N LEU A 119 0.64 -16.00 -7.34
CA LEU A 119 0.27 -15.86 -5.93
C LEU A 119 -1.01 -15.03 -5.76
N VAL A 120 -1.11 -13.90 -6.48
CA VAL A 120 -2.28 -13.02 -6.44
C VAL A 120 -3.51 -13.74 -7.04
N ALA A 121 -3.35 -14.41 -8.17
CA ALA A 121 -4.44 -15.11 -8.83
C ALA A 121 -5.02 -16.27 -8.00
N GLU A 122 -4.17 -17.05 -7.34
CA GLU A 122 -4.62 -18.11 -6.43
C GLU A 122 -5.34 -17.53 -5.19
N SER A 123 -4.80 -16.46 -4.60
CA SER A 123 -5.42 -15.78 -3.44
C SER A 123 -6.85 -15.29 -3.71
N LEU A 124 -7.12 -14.92 -4.96
CA LEU A 124 -8.42 -14.42 -5.44
C LEU A 124 -9.32 -15.53 -6.01
N ARG A 125 -8.84 -16.78 -6.04
CA ARG A 125 -9.54 -17.94 -6.62
C ARG A 125 -9.99 -17.72 -8.06
N LEU A 126 -9.18 -17.04 -8.86
CA LEU A 126 -9.47 -16.83 -10.27
C LEU A 126 -9.47 -18.17 -11.01
N SER A 127 -10.46 -18.39 -11.85
CA SER A 127 -10.59 -19.63 -12.62
C SER A 127 -9.65 -19.61 -13.83
N ALA A 128 -9.24 -20.79 -14.29
CA ALA A 128 -8.22 -20.92 -15.35
C ALA A 128 -8.63 -20.25 -16.68
N ASP A 129 -9.92 -20.15 -16.96
CA ASP A 129 -10.49 -19.44 -18.12
C ASP A 129 -10.37 -17.91 -18.03
N GLN A 130 -10.19 -17.35 -16.83
CA GLN A 130 -10.00 -15.92 -16.63
C GLN A 130 -8.55 -15.47 -16.82
N LEU A 131 -7.59 -16.40 -16.72
CA LEU A 131 -6.16 -16.12 -16.77
C LEU A 131 -5.56 -16.48 -18.15
N PRO A 132 -4.51 -15.78 -18.58
CA PRO A 132 -3.77 -16.14 -19.79
C PRO A 132 -3.11 -17.53 -19.65
N ALA A 133 -3.03 -18.24 -20.77
CA ALA A 133 -2.53 -19.62 -20.83
C ALA A 133 -1.12 -19.78 -20.24
N GLU A 134 -0.26 -18.79 -20.44
CA GLU A 134 1.11 -18.75 -19.90
C GLU A 134 1.14 -18.81 -18.37
N LEU A 135 0.28 -18.03 -17.71
CA LEU A 135 0.18 -18.01 -16.25
C LEU A 135 -0.45 -19.30 -15.70
N ASN A 136 -1.36 -19.92 -16.46
CA ASN A 136 -1.96 -21.20 -16.09
C ASN A 136 -0.94 -22.35 -16.08
N THR A 137 0.01 -22.34 -17.01
CA THR A 137 1.05 -23.38 -17.11
C THR A 137 2.18 -23.26 -16.09
N TRP A 138 2.28 -22.13 -15.40
CA TRP A 138 3.32 -21.84 -14.43
C TRP A 138 2.92 -22.32 -13.02
N ASN A 139 3.83 -23.00 -12.31
CA ASN A 139 3.58 -23.59 -10.99
C ASN A 139 4.40 -22.89 -9.90
N LEU A 140 3.74 -22.59 -8.77
CA LEU A 140 4.40 -22.11 -7.56
C LEU A 140 5.27 -23.20 -6.91
N ASP A 141 6.31 -22.76 -6.21
CA ASP A 141 7.15 -23.65 -5.42
C ASP A 141 6.33 -24.35 -4.30
N PRO A 142 6.72 -25.56 -3.86
CA PRO A 142 5.94 -26.35 -2.91
C PRO A 142 5.58 -25.63 -1.61
N ASN A 143 6.46 -24.76 -1.11
CA ASN A 143 6.24 -23.99 0.11
C ASN A 143 5.18 -22.89 -0.09
N GLU A 144 5.12 -22.29 -1.27
CA GLU A 144 4.20 -21.21 -1.61
C GLU A 144 2.82 -21.74 -1.98
N ARG A 145 2.79 -22.89 -2.65
CA ARG A 145 1.55 -23.61 -2.98
C ARG A 145 0.77 -24.03 -1.73
N ASN A 146 1.48 -24.32 -0.64
CA ASN A 146 0.90 -24.73 0.65
C ASN A 146 0.49 -23.56 1.56
N LEU A 147 0.75 -22.30 1.16
CA LEU A 147 0.31 -21.15 1.94
C LEU A 147 -1.23 -21.04 1.96
N PRO A 148 -1.85 -20.65 3.08
CA PRO A 148 -3.25 -20.26 3.12
C PRO A 148 -3.54 -19.12 2.14
N GLU A 149 -4.72 -19.12 1.51
CA GLU A 149 -5.08 -18.12 0.49
C GLU A 149 -4.94 -16.66 0.98
N ALA A 150 -5.29 -16.40 2.24
CA ALA A 150 -5.12 -15.09 2.86
C ALA A 150 -3.65 -14.64 2.99
N GLN A 151 -2.71 -15.58 3.05
CA GLN A 151 -1.26 -15.31 3.18
C GLN A 151 -0.55 -15.23 1.82
N LYS A 152 -1.13 -15.78 0.74
CA LYS A 152 -0.54 -15.69 -0.61
C LYS A 152 -0.49 -14.25 -1.13
N ARG A 153 -1.50 -13.44 -0.84
CA ARG A 153 -1.53 -12.01 -1.21
C ARG A 153 -0.48 -11.20 -0.45
N GLU A 154 -0.27 -11.53 0.83
CA GLU A 154 0.80 -10.93 1.63
C GLU A 154 2.19 -11.35 1.11
N ALA A 155 2.37 -12.60 0.71
CA ALA A 155 3.60 -13.10 0.09
C ALA A 155 3.91 -12.39 -1.24
N ALA A 156 2.91 -12.19 -2.10
CA ALA A 156 3.05 -11.41 -3.33
C ALA A 156 3.45 -9.94 -3.06
N THR A 157 2.83 -9.32 -2.05
CA THR A 157 3.14 -7.94 -1.64
C THR A 157 4.57 -7.84 -1.11
N ARG A 158 5.01 -8.81 -0.29
CA ARG A 158 6.39 -8.87 0.21
C ARG A 158 7.41 -8.98 -0.93
N LEU A 159 7.17 -9.83 -1.92
CA LEU A 159 8.02 -9.97 -3.11
C LEU A 159 8.11 -8.66 -3.93
N LEU A 160 7.00 -7.95 -4.13
CA LEU A 160 6.98 -6.66 -4.81
C LEU A 160 7.75 -5.55 -4.07
N THR A 161 7.79 -5.64 -2.74
CA THR A 161 8.51 -4.70 -1.89
C THR A 161 9.95 -5.13 -1.57
N ASP A 162 10.37 -6.32 -2.01
CA ASP A 162 11.69 -6.87 -1.73
C ASP A 162 12.79 -6.00 -2.39
N PRO A 163 13.81 -5.55 -1.63
CA PRO A 163 14.96 -4.84 -2.19
C PRO A 163 15.59 -5.57 -3.39
N ALA A 164 15.68 -6.91 -3.35
CA ALA A 164 16.26 -7.70 -4.44
C ALA A 164 15.45 -7.60 -5.74
N TYR A 165 14.12 -7.53 -5.66
CA TYR A 165 13.25 -7.33 -6.82
C TYR A 165 13.41 -5.91 -7.40
N ARG A 166 13.52 -4.89 -6.55
CA ARG A 166 13.80 -3.51 -6.97
C ARG A 166 15.18 -3.36 -7.61
N ASP A 167 16.19 -3.99 -7.03
CA ASP A 167 17.57 -3.97 -7.53
C ASP A 167 17.71 -4.69 -8.87
N MET A 168 16.98 -5.79 -9.06
CA MET A 168 16.94 -6.51 -10.34
C MET A 168 16.31 -5.63 -11.44
N LYS A 169 15.25 -4.89 -11.10
CA LYS A 169 14.58 -3.94 -12.01
C LYS A 169 15.49 -2.75 -12.37
N SER A 170 16.11 -2.11 -11.39
CA SER A 170 17.05 -1.00 -11.66
C SER A 170 18.25 -1.47 -12.46
N SER A 171 18.73 -2.70 -12.21
CA SER A 171 19.82 -3.31 -12.97
C SER A 171 19.44 -3.61 -14.42
N ALA A 172 18.21 -4.05 -14.68
CA ALA A 172 17.72 -4.27 -16.05
C ALA A 172 17.66 -2.96 -16.84
N LEU A 173 17.09 -1.89 -16.27
CA LEU A 173 17.00 -0.57 -16.89
C LEU A 173 18.39 0.07 -17.10
N ALA A 174 19.27 0.02 -16.10
CA ALA A 174 20.63 0.53 -16.22
C ALA A 174 21.46 -0.25 -17.25
N SER A 175 21.18 -1.55 -17.45
CA SER A 175 21.86 -2.34 -18.47
C SER A 175 21.48 -1.92 -19.89
N VAL A 176 20.23 -1.49 -20.12
CA VAL A 176 19.76 -0.93 -21.41
C VAL A 176 20.44 0.42 -21.70
N GLU A 177 20.56 1.28 -20.69
CA GLU A 177 21.22 2.58 -20.83
C GLU A 177 22.72 2.45 -21.17
N VAL A 178 23.41 1.48 -20.56
CA VAL A 178 24.81 1.16 -20.90
C VAL A 178 24.92 0.62 -22.33
N PHE A 179 23.96 -0.18 -22.79
CA PHE A 179 23.93 -0.66 -24.16
C PHE A 179 23.72 0.47 -25.18
N ASP A 180 22.82 1.41 -24.91
CA ASP A 180 22.58 2.59 -25.75
C ASP A 180 23.82 3.50 -25.83
N ASN A 181 24.54 3.66 -24.73
CA ASN A 181 25.82 4.38 -24.71
C ASN A 181 26.91 3.70 -25.55
N LEU A 182 26.97 2.36 -25.55
CA LEU A 182 27.89 1.61 -26.41
C LEU A 182 27.52 1.73 -27.90
N VAL A 183 26.23 1.78 -28.24
CA VAL A 183 25.75 2.06 -29.61
C VAL A 183 26.14 3.48 -30.03
N HIS A 184 26.05 4.45 -29.12
CA HIS A 184 26.45 5.84 -29.38
C HIS A 184 27.95 5.97 -29.68
N ASN A 185 28.80 5.29 -28.91
CA ASN A 185 30.25 5.32 -29.09
C ASN A 185 30.74 4.63 -30.36
N ARG A 186 30.00 3.65 -30.90
CA ARG A 186 30.31 3.02 -32.19
C ARG A 186 30.22 4.01 -33.35
N ARG A 187 29.23 4.92 -33.34
CA ARG A 187 29.07 5.96 -34.37
C ARG A 187 30.32 6.82 -34.52
N ALA A 188 30.97 7.16 -33.40
CA ALA A 188 32.20 7.94 -33.40
C ALA A 188 33.40 7.19 -34.03
N ARG A 189 33.49 5.87 -33.86
CA ARG A 189 34.53 5.04 -34.50
C ARG A 189 34.27 4.80 -36.00
N ASP A 190 33.03 4.51 -36.39
CA ASP A 190 32.68 4.26 -37.80
C ASP A 190 32.88 5.52 -38.67
N LEU A 191 32.65 6.72 -38.10
CA LEU A 191 32.97 8.01 -38.73
C LEU A 191 34.49 8.21 -38.91
N HIS A 192 35.30 7.73 -37.96
CA HIS A 192 36.76 7.84 -38.01
C HIS A 192 37.40 6.90 -39.05
N ASP A 193 36.91 5.67 -39.17
CA ASP A 193 37.35 4.71 -40.20
C ASP A 193 36.93 5.14 -41.62
N ALA A 194 35.81 5.85 -41.75
CA ALA A 194 35.39 6.47 -43.00
C ALA A 194 36.30 7.64 -43.40
N GLU A 195 36.70 8.50 -42.46
CA GLU A 195 37.69 9.56 -42.68
C GLU A 195 39.03 8.96 -43.14
N PHE A 196 39.52 7.90 -42.49
CA PHE A 196 40.77 7.22 -42.86
C PHE A 196 40.77 6.69 -44.32
N ASN A 197 39.65 6.12 -44.79
CA ASN A 197 39.52 5.65 -46.17
C ASN A 197 39.43 6.81 -47.19
N ILE A 198 38.83 7.94 -46.81
CA ILE A 198 38.85 9.17 -47.61
C ILE A 198 40.30 9.69 -47.76
N TYR A 199 41.08 9.67 -46.69
CA TYR A 199 42.51 10.03 -46.72
C TYR A 199 43.35 9.07 -47.58
N MET A 200 43.08 7.76 -47.57
CA MET A 200 43.73 6.81 -48.48
C MET A 200 43.40 7.05 -49.96
N THR A 201 42.16 7.45 -50.26
CA THR A 201 41.71 7.79 -51.61
C THR A 201 42.40 9.07 -52.12
N LEU A 202 42.59 10.06 -51.24
CA LEU A 202 43.39 11.26 -51.51
C LEU A 202 44.89 10.95 -51.64
N GLY A 203 45.42 9.99 -50.88
CA GLY A 203 46.80 9.51 -50.98
C GLY A 203 47.12 8.83 -52.31
N LEU A 204 46.18 8.04 -52.86
CA LEU A 204 46.27 7.43 -54.18
C LEU A 204 46.29 8.48 -55.32
N LEU A 205 45.54 9.58 -55.16
CA LEU A 205 45.59 10.75 -56.04
C LEU A 205 46.92 11.51 -55.90
N GLY A 206 47.48 11.60 -54.68
CA GLY A 206 48.79 12.18 -54.40
C GLY A 206 49.96 11.38 -54.98
N ALA A 207 49.85 10.06 -55.07
CA ALA A 207 50.89 9.19 -55.66
C ALA A 207 51.14 9.47 -57.15
N VAL A 208 50.16 10.02 -57.87
CA VAL A 208 50.29 10.49 -59.27
C VAL A 208 51.18 11.73 -59.35
N ALA A 209 51.35 12.49 -58.26
CA ALA A 209 52.14 13.72 -58.22
C ALA A 209 53.63 13.52 -57.89
N ILE A 210 54.09 12.30 -57.61
CA ILE A 210 55.43 12.01 -57.07
C ILE A 210 56.58 12.10 -58.12
N PHE A 211 56.32 12.34 -59.40
CA PHE A 211 57.35 12.33 -60.46
C PHE A 211 58.03 13.69 -60.80
N LEU A 212 58.47 14.49 -59.81
CA LEU A 212 59.35 15.66 -60.05
C LEU A 212 60.44 15.83 -58.95
N PRO A 213 61.70 16.22 -59.28
CA PRO A 213 62.86 16.04 -58.41
C PRO A 213 63.28 17.25 -57.54
N VAL A 214 64.34 17.02 -56.75
CA VAL A 214 64.69 17.49 -55.39
C VAL A 214 65.17 18.95 -55.14
N PRO A 215 65.48 19.86 -56.10
CA PRO A 215 65.84 21.24 -55.73
C PRO A 215 64.69 22.03 -55.09
N PHE A 216 63.46 21.52 -55.17
CA PHE A 216 62.27 22.13 -54.58
C PHE A 216 62.22 22.01 -53.05
N ILE A 217 62.92 21.07 -52.39
CA ILE A 217 62.61 20.72 -50.99
C ILE A 217 62.95 21.81 -49.96
N LEU A 218 63.93 22.68 -50.22
CA LEU A 218 64.26 23.81 -49.32
C LEU A 218 63.42 25.06 -49.61
N ASP A 219 63.07 25.33 -50.87
CA ASP A 219 62.07 26.35 -51.23
C ASP A 219 60.65 25.89 -50.80
N TYR A 220 60.40 24.58 -50.81
CA TYR A 220 59.17 23.94 -50.36
C TYR A 220 59.02 24.02 -48.85
N ARG A 221 60.06 23.93 -48.02
CA ARG A 221 59.89 24.13 -46.57
C ARG A 221 59.53 25.57 -46.22
N ARG A 222 60.13 26.56 -46.90
CA ARG A 222 59.80 27.98 -46.74
C ARG A 222 58.41 28.30 -47.32
N ARG A 223 58.12 27.87 -48.55
CA ARG A 223 56.78 27.97 -49.15
C ARG A 223 55.74 27.23 -48.35
N ARG A 224 56.03 26.06 -47.77
CA ARG A 224 55.07 25.30 -46.96
C ARG A 224 54.83 25.97 -45.61
N GLN A 225 55.82 26.63 -45.01
CA GLN A 225 55.61 27.47 -43.82
C GLN A 225 54.82 28.74 -44.17
N ASP A 226 55.13 29.41 -45.28
CA ASP A 226 54.38 30.59 -45.73
C ASP A 226 52.97 30.22 -46.22
N GLU A 227 52.78 29.07 -46.87
CA GLU A 227 51.49 28.48 -47.23
C GLU A 227 50.72 28.06 -45.98
N ALA A 228 51.37 27.50 -44.96
CA ALA A 228 50.74 27.20 -43.67
C ALA A 228 50.29 28.51 -42.98
N ARG A 229 51.14 29.55 -42.95
CA ARG A 229 50.77 30.88 -42.43
C ARG A 229 49.61 31.50 -43.21
N ILE A 230 49.63 31.45 -44.54
CA ILE A 230 48.55 31.97 -45.39
C ILE A 230 47.26 31.16 -45.20
N LYS A 231 47.35 29.82 -45.12
CA LYS A 231 46.20 28.93 -44.90
C LYS A 231 45.58 29.20 -43.53
N VAL A 232 46.40 29.33 -42.48
CA VAL A 232 45.93 29.72 -41.14
C VAL A 232 45.33 31.12 -41.16
N LEU A 233 45.94 32.10 -41.83
CA LEU A 233 45.40 33.46 -41.97
C LEU A 233 44.02 33.47 -42.65
N ILE A 234 43.84 32.75 -43.75
CA ILE A 234 42.56 32.64 -44.48
C ILE A 234 41.52 31.93 -43.59
N THR A 235 41.89 30.78 -43.03
CA THR A 235 40.99 29.96 -42.21
C THR A 235 40.56 30.71 -40.95
N MET A 236 41.47 31.43 -40.30
CA MET A 236 41.16 32.27 -39.14
C MET A 236 40.33 33.49 -39.54
N GLY A 237 40.62 34.17 -40.65
CA GLY A 237 39.83 35.31 -41.12
C GLY A 237 38.36 34.94 -41.36
N GLU A 238 38.12 33.80 -42.02
CA GLU A 238 36.76 33.27 -42.25
C GLU A 238 36.09 32.86 -40.94
N ARG A 239 36.76 32.04 -40.12
CA ARG A 239 36.16 31.45 -38.91
C ARG A 239 35.98 32.47 -37.78
N LEU A 240 36.94 33.36 -37.55
CA LEU A 240 36.86 34.37 -36.49
C LEU A 240 35.60 35.22 -36.65
N SER A 241 35.20 35.56 -37.88
CA SER A 241 34.00 36.36 -38.16
C SER A 241 32.70 35.74 -37.64
N GLY A 242 32.60 34.41 -37.61
CA GLY A 242 31.42 33.66 -37.15
C GLY A 242 31.48 33.23 -35.69
N VAL A 243 32.59 33.47 -34.98
CA VAL A 243 32.71 33.10 -33.57
C VAL A 243 31.98 34.10 -32.69
N THR A 244 31.03 33.60 -31.92
CA THR A 244 30.18 34.37 -31.00
C THR A 244 30.58 34.21 -29.53
N SER A 245 31.57 33.36 -29.21
CA SER A 245 32.00 33.05 -27.85
C SER A 245 33.49 33.22 -27.62
N GLN A 246 33.90 33.70 -26.44
CA GLN A 246 35.33 33.91 -26.15
C GLN A 246 36.10 32.58 -26.16
N ARG A 247 35.48 31.51 -25.65
CA ARG A 247 36.07 30.17 -25.66
C ARG A 247 36.21 29.61 -27.08
N GLY A 248 35.24 29.86 -27.96
CA GLY A 248 35.34 29.49 -29.38
C GLY A 248 36.48 30.19 -30.09
N ALA A 249 36.72 31.48 -29.76
CA ALA A 249 37.82 32.24 -30.33
C ALA A 249 39.16 31.72 -29.80
N ALA A 250 39.25 31.46 -28.49
CA ALA A 250 40.45 30.90 -27.87
C ALA A 250 40.78 29.49 -28.41
N ARG A 251 39.77 28.64 -28.61
CA ARG A 251 39.92 27.30 -29.21
C ARG A 251 40.47 27.40 -30.63
N LEU A 252 39.95 28.31 -31.45
CA LEU A 252 40.45 28.54 -32.81
C LEU A 252 41.92 28.98 -32.82
N ILE A 253 42.35 29.79 -31.85
CA ILE A 253 43.76 30.17 -31.68
C ILE A 253 44.61 28.96 -31.33
N ALA A 254 44.18 28.16 -30.35
CA ALA A 254 44.90 26.97 -29.91
C ALA A 254 45.04 25.94 -31.05
N ASP A 255 43.97 25.70 -31.82
CA ASP A 255 43.97 24.79 -32.96
C ASP A 255 44.88 25.29 -34.09
N SER A 256 44.85 26.61 -34.36
CA SER A 256 45.71 27.23 -35.37
C SER A 256 47.18 27.21 -34.96
N ALA A 257 47.45 27.38 -33.67
CA ALA A 257 48.79 27.27 -33.10
C ALA A 257 49.28 25.82 -33.14
N ASP A 258 48.39 24.84 -32.99
CA ASP A 258 48.72 23.43 -33.16
C ASP A 258 49.07 23.08 -34.61
N GLU A 259 48.26 23.56 -35.57
CA GLU A 259 48.51 23.33 -37.00
C GLU A 259 49.82 23.99 -37.47
N LEU A 260 50.14 25.17 -36.93
CA LEU A 260 51.33 25.94 -37.34
C LEU A 260 52.61 25.52 -36.62
N ILE A 261 52.53 25.29 -35.30
CA ILE A 261 53.71 25.12 -34.42
C ILE A 261 53.73 23.73 -33.78
N GLY A 262 52.57 23.20 -33.41
CA GLY A 262 52.42 21.95 -32.66
C GLY A 262 52.70 22.14 -31.17
N TRP A 263 51.85 21.53 -30.33
CA TRP A 263 52.04 21.58 -28.88
C TRP A 263 51.52 20.33 -28.17
N ASP A 264 52.18 19.99 -27.06
CA ASP A 264 51.75 18.92 -26.16
C ASP A 264 50.76 19.45 -25.12
N ALA A 265 50.99 20.67 -24.61
CA ALA A 265 50.05 21.40 -23.77
C ALA A 265 49.92 22.87 -24.19
N CYS A 266 48.70 23.41 -24.12
CA CYS A 266 48.39 24.79 -24.47
C CYS A 266 47.40 25.38 -23.48
N PHE A 267 47.65 26.63 -23.07
CA PHE A 267 46.61 27.41 -22.40
C PHE A 267 46.46 28.79 -23.00
N VAL A 268 45.21 29.28 -22.96
CA VAL A 268 44.81 30.62 -23.37
C VAL A 268 44.02 31.23 -22.22
N ASP A 269 44.62 32.21 -21.58
CA ASP A 269 44.05 32.91 -20.43
C ASP A 269 43.65 34.33 -20.81
N ILE A 270 42.49 34.79 -20.31
CA ILE A 270 42.07 36.19 -20.40
C ILE A 270 42.33 36.87 -19.06
N TYR A 271 42.92 38.05 -19.13
CA TYR A 271 43.28 38.85 -17.96
C TYR A 271 42.24 39.94 -17.69
N ASP A 272 41.69 39.97 -16.47
CA ASP A 272 40.89 41.08 -16.00
C ASP A 272 41.75 42.05 -15.18
N SER A 273 41.98 43.23 -15.75
CA SER A 273 42.76 44.30 -15.13
C SER A 273 42.11 44.92 -13.88
N ARG A 274 40.79 44.77 -13.67
CA ARG A 274 40.09 45.35 -12.51
C ARG A 274 40.26 44.49 -11.27
N THR A 275 40.16 43.18 -11.43
CA THR A 275 40.24 42.20 -10.34
C THR A 275 41.65 41.62 -10.19
N HIS A 276 42.54 41.88 -11.15
CA HIS A 276 43.89 41.33 -11.21
C HIS A 276 43.89 39.79 -11.18
N THR A 277 42.98 39.20 -11.95
CA THR A 277 42.78 37.75 -12.06
C THR A 277 42.89 37.31 -13.51
N VAL A 278 43.30 36.06 -13.73
CA VAL A 278 43.24 35.41 -15.05
C VAL A 278 42.14 34.37 -15.05
N ARG A 279 41.39 34.27 -16.15
CA ARG A 279 40.42 33.22 -16.39
C ARG A 279 40.89 32.38 -17.56
N SER A 280 40.98 31.07 -17.36
CA SER A 280 41.45 30.17 -18.40
C SER A 280 40.31 29.81 -19.35
N LEU A 281 40.45 30.17 -20.62
CA LEU A 281 39.48 29.81 -21.66
C LEU A 281 39.79 28.43 -22.25
N ILE A 282 41.08 28.10 -22.36
CA ILE A 282 41.60 26.82 -22.84
C ILE A 282 42.75 26.45 -21.92
N ALA A 283 42.79 25.20 -21.47
CA ALA A 283 43.93 24.63 -20.76
C ALA A 283 44.03 23.15 -21.12
N ASP A 284 44.45 22.89 -22.35
CA ASP A 284 44.53 21.54 -22.90
C ASP A 284 45.92 20.94 -22.66
N ASP A 285 45.94 19.64 -22.35
CA ASP A 285 47.16 18.87 -22.22
C ASP A 285 46.98 17.46 -22.81
N THR A 286 48.03 16.95 -23.43
CA THR A 286 48.09 15.62 -24.04
C THR A 286 48.54 14.61 -22.99
N VAL A 287 47.59 13.83 -22.47
CA VAL A 287 47.82 12.80 -21.45
C VAL A 287 47.59 11.43 -22.07
N GLU A 288 48.62 10.57 -22.04
CA GLU A 288 48.60 9.22 -22.65
C GLU A 288 48.20 9.22 -24.15
N GLY A 289 48.53 10.29 -24.87
CA GLY A 289 48.23 10.44 -26.31
C GLY A 289 46.83 10.98 -26.62
N VAL A 290 46.04 11.34 -25.61
CA VAL A 290 44.70 11.96 -25.77
C VAL A 290 44.71 13.38 -25.23
N ARG A 291 44.14 14.33 -25.97
CA ARG A 291 43.95 15.70 -25.48
C ARG A 291 42.83 15.77 -24.46
N MET A 292 43.14 16.32 -23.29
CA MET A 292 42.19 16.57 -22.21
C MET A 292 42.17 18.05 -21.86
N ASP A 293 40.98 18.59 -21.63
CA ASP A 293 40.75 19.98 -21.24
C ASP A 293 40.71 20.09 -19.71
N PHE A 294 41.61 20.89 -19.14
CA PHE A 294 41.76 21.17 -17.71
C PHE A 294 41.36 22.61 -17.35
N SER A 295 40.59 23.30 -18.20
CA SER A 295 40.11 24.66 -17.92
C SER A 295 39.21 24.73 -16.68
N SER A 296 39.36 25.79 -15.90
CA SER A 296 38.52 26.10 -14.74
C SER A 296 37.72 27.38 -15.00
N GLU A 297 36.44 27.39 -14.59
CA GLU A 297 35.60 28.59 -14.66
C GLU A 297 35.95 29.61 -13.55
N ASP A 298 36.59 29.15 -12.46
CA ASP A 298 36.97 30.02 -11.36
C ASP A 298 38.16 30.94 -11.74
N PRO A 299 38.10 32.25 -11.44
CA PRO A 299 39.22 33.16 -11.67
C PRO A 299 40.45 32.76 -10.86
N GLY A 300 41.56 32.48 -11.55
CA GLY A 300 42.84 32.14 -10.94
C GLY A 300 43.69 33.37 -10.60
N VAL A 301 44.69 33.16 -9.75
CA VAL A 301 45.74 34.15 -9.43
C VAL A 301 46.75 34.22 -10.58
N VAL A 302 47.14 35.42 -10.99
CA VAL A 302 48.14 35.62 -12.04
C VAL A 302 49.50 35.09 -11.59
N SER A 303 50.12 34.20 -12.37
CA SER A 303 51.47 33.70 -12.08
C SER A 303 52.55 34.75 -12.34
N LEU A 304 53.71 34.63 -11.67
CA LEU A 304 54.82 35.56 -11.88
C LEU A 304 55.32 35.54 -13.34
N THR A 305 55.36 34.37 -13.99
CA THR A 305 55.69 34.28 -15.42
C THR A 305 54.64 34.96 -16.29
N ALA A 306 53.35 34.81 -15.98
CA ALA A 306 52.27 35.50 -16.68
C ALA A 306 52.39 37.03 -16.55
N GLU A 307 52.63 37.53 -15.33
CA GLU A 307 52.81 38.95 -15.05
C GLU A 307 54.04 39.52 -15.78
N THR A 308 55.16 38.80 -15.74
CA THR A 308 56.40 39.19 -16.44
C THR A 308 56.19 39.17 -17.95
N THR A 309 55.48 38.19 -18.50
CA THR A 309 55.17 38.11 -19.94
C THR A 309 54.30 39.29 -20.39
N MET A 310 53.29 39.66 -19.61
CA MET A 310 52.45 40.82 -19.92
C MET A 310 53.24 42.14 -19.90
N ARG A 311 54.17 42.29 -18.95
CA ARG A 311 54.98 43.51 -18.75
C ARG A 311 56.17 43.62 -19.70
N GLU A 312 56.97 42.57 -19.82
CA GLU A 312 58.29 42.57 -20.48
C GLU A 312 58.23 42.01 -21.91
N GLY A 313 57.14 41.34 -22.30
CA GLY A 313 56.97 40.74 -23.62
C GLY A 313 57.13 39.22 -23.63
N SER A 314 57.14 38.64 -24.82
CA SER A 314 57.13 37.19 -25.01
C SER A 314 58.39 36.51 -24.46
N GLN A 315 58.23 35.29 -23.96
CA GLN A 315 59.30 34.54 -23.31
C GLN A 315 59.40 33.13 -23.92
N LEU A 316 60.62 32.73 -24.28
CA LEU A 316 60.98 31.35 -24.61
C LEU A 316 61.82 30.77 -23.48
N ILE A 317 61.32 29.72 -22.83
CA ILE A 317 61.98 29.05 -21.72
C ILE A 317 62.34 27.62 -22.16
N LEU A 318 63.64 27.38 -22.31
CA LEU A 318 64.21 26.06 -22.63
C LEU A 318 64.83 25.48 -21.36
N ARG A 319 64.20 24.47 -20.76
CA ARG A 319 64.71 23.84 -19.54
C ARG A 319 65.87 22.90 -19.86
N THR A 320 66.90 22.92 -19.03
CA THR A 320 67.97 21.91 -19.07
C THR A 320 67.65 20.76 -18.11
N LEU A 321 68.23 19.57 -18.35
CA LEU A 321 67.95 18.35 -17.57
C LEU A 321 68.31 18.45 -16.07
N GLU A 322 69.03 19.48 -15.64
CA GLU A 322 69.59 19.63 -14.28
C GLU A 322 68.96 20.75 -13.43
N GLU A 323 68.00 21.53 -13.95
CA GLU A 323 67.41 22.64 -13.17
C GLU A 323 66.32 22.18 -12.17
N PRO A 324 66.43 22.51 -10.86
CA PRO A 324 65.33 22.34 -9.93
C PRO A 324 64.21 23.34 -10.21
N ALA A 325 62.96 22.94 -9.95
CA ALA A 325 61.76 23.71 -10.28
C ALA A 325 61.85 25.14 -9.74
N SER A 326 62.08 26.12 -10.62
CA SER A 326 61.92 27.52 -10.23
C SER A 326 60.44 27.77 -9.94
N SER A 327 60.13 28.47 -8.84
CA SER A 327 58.78 28.79 -8.37
C SER A 327 58.00 29.76 -9.27
N ARG A 328 58.42 29.93 -10.53
CA ARG A 328 57.95 31.01 -11.41
C ARG A 328 56.73 30.61 -12.27
N THR A 329 56.56 29.32 -12.57
CA THR A 329 55.44 28.80 -13.40
C THR A 329 54.48 27.95 -12.57
N VAL A 330 53.17 28.18 -12.71
CA VAL A 330 52.14 27.32 -12.10
C VAL A 330 51.92 26.08 -12.99
N PRO A 331 52.12 24.85 -12.48
CA PRO A 331 51.89 23.64 -13.27
C PRO A 331 50.38 23.40 -13.48
N PHE A 332 49.96 23.21 -14.72
CA PHE A 332 48.60 22.78 -15.12
C PHE A 332 48.70 21.47 -15.94
N GLY A 333 47.60 20.73 -16.06
CA GLY A 333 47.59 19.43 -16.74
C GLY A 333 48.26 18.30 -15.95
N ASN A 334 48.94 17.38 -16.65
CA ASN A 334 49.61 16.23 -16.06
C ASN A 334 50.89 16.65 -15.30
N LYS A 335 50.74 16.85 -13.99
CA LYS A 335 51.82 17.24 -13.08
C LYS A 335 52.98 16.23 -12.97
N SER A 336 52.82 15.02 -13.51
CA SER A 336 53.88 13.99 -13.53
C SER A 336 54.85 14.14 -14.71
N GLN A 337 54.43 14.79 -15.80
CA GLN A 337 55.23 15.01 -17.00
C GLN A 337 55.59 16.50 -17.12
N LYS A 338 56.90 16.80 -17.12
CA LYS A 338 57.38 18.19 -17.09
C LYS A 338 57.63 18.71 -18.50
N SER A 339 57.03 19.84 -18.84
CA SER A 339 57.34 20.59 -20.07
C SER A 339 58.82 20.97 -20.10
N ALA A 340 59.49 20.66 -21.21
CA ALA A 340 60.91 20.91 -21.45
C ALA A 340 61.16 22.17 -22.28
N SER A 341 60.21 22.55 -23.14
CA SER A 341 60.26 23.77 -23.95
C SER A 341 58.93 24.51 -23.80
N LEU A 342 58.97 25.78 -23.39
CA LEU A 342 57.78 26.58 -23.11
C LEU A 342 57.87 27.94 -23.80
N MET A 343 56.77 28.37 -24.41
CA MET A 343 56.58 29.72 -24.92
C MET A 343 55.45 30.41 -24.16
N PHE A 344 55.63 31.68 -23.82
CA PHE A 344 54.60 32.54 -23.26
C PHE A 344 54.53 33.81 -24.09
N VAL A 345 53.35 34.13 -24.61
CA VAL A 345 53.13 35.26 -25.50
C VAL A 345 51.92 36.07 -24.99
N PRO A 346 52.04 37.39 -24.82
CA PRO A 346 50.90 38.21 -24.43
C PRO A 346 49.95 38.40 -25.61
N ILE A 347 48.65 38.19 -25.37
CA ILE A 347 47.60 38.54 -26.32
C ILE A 347 47.30 40.04 -26.10
N ARG A 348 47.70 40.86 -27.07
CA ARG A 348 47.56 42.32 -26.99
C ARG A 348 46.56 42.83 -28.00
N LEU A 349 45.62 43.65 -27.52
CA LEU A 349 44.82 44.50 -28.38
C LEU A 349 45.42 45.91 -28.32
N HIS A 350 46.02 46.34 -29.42
CA HIS A 350 46.91 47.51 -29.47
C HIS A 350 48.07 47.36 -28.45
N GLU A 351 48.20 48.28 -27.48
CA GLU A 351 49.25 48.23 -26.44
C GLU A 351 48.79 47.56 -25.13
N ARG A 352 47.52 47.14 -25.04
CA ARG A 352 46.96 46.59 -23.79
C ARG A 352 46.98 45.06 -23.81
N PRO A 353 47.60 44.39 -22.82
CA PRO A 353 47.46 42.94 -22.65
C PRO A 353 46.04 42.61 -22.19
N ILE A 354 45.34 41.80 -22.97
CA ILE A 354 44.00 41.29 -22.66
C ILE A 354 44.03 39.82 -22.24
N GLY A 355 45.17 39.15 -22.42
CA GLY A 355 45.36 37.74 -22.09
C GLY A 355 46.76 37.25 -22.38
N ILE A 356 46.96 35.94 -22.24
CA ILE A 356 48.22 35.25 -22.47
C ILE A 356 47.92 33.93 -23.17
N ILE A 357 48.74 33.59 -24.16
CA ILE A 357 48.80 32.24 -24.72
C ILE A 357 50.14 31.61 -24.36
N SER A 358 50.12 30.35 -23.97
CA SER A 358 51.33 29.56 -23.78
C SER A 358 51.22 28.23 -24.51
N LEU A 359 52.31 27.88 -25.19
CA LEU A 359 52.51 26.56 -25.79
C LEU A 359 53.66 25.87 -25.07
N GLN A 360 53.48 24.58 -24.79
CA GLN A 360 54.44 23.78 -24.06
C GLN A 360 54.63 22.43 -24.75
N SER A 361 55.87 21.97 -24.74
CA SER A 361 56.29 20.69 -25.29
C SER A 361 57.12 19.94 -24.27
N TYR A 362 56.89 18.63 -24.20
CA TYR A 362 57.67 17.68 -23.40
C TYR A 362 59.02 17.36 -24.04
N THR A 363 59.21 17.76 -25.30
CA THR A 363 60.46 17.54 -26.03
C THR A 363 61.44 18.70 -25.80
N LEU A 364 62.67 18.37 -25.43
CA LEU A 364 63.77 19.33 -25.25
C LEU A 364 64.02 20.11 -26.55
N ASN A 365 64.14 21.44 -26.44
CA ASN A 365 64.40 22.34 -27.57
C ASN A 365 63.38 22.22 -28.73
N ALA A 366 62.13 21.85 -28.43
CA ALA A 366 61.09 21.78 -29.44
C ALA A 366 60.76 23.13 -30.09
N TYR A 367 60.87 24.23 -29.32
CA TYR A 367 60.58 25.57 -29.80
C TYR A 367 61.84 26.40 -30.03
N THR A 368 61.76 27.29 -31.02
CA THR A 368 62.81 28.21 -31.44
C THR A 368 62.29 29.65 -31.43
N GLU A 369 63.18 30.63 -31.61
CA GLU A 369 62.79 32.04 -31.79
C GLU A 369 61.79 32.24 -32.95
N THR A 370 61.93 31.44 -34.02
CA THR A 370 60.95 31.46 -35.12
C THR A 370 59.56 31.03 -34.66
N SER A 371 59.50 29.97 -33.83
CA SER A 371 58.24 29.49 -33.24
C SER A 371 57.62 30.53 -32.29
N LEU A 372 58.44 31.28 -31.56
CA LEU A 372 57.97 32.37 -30.70
C LEU A 372 57.34 33.49 -31.51
N HIS A 373 57.99 33.92 -32.60
CA HIS A 373 57.46 34.93 -33.52
C HIS A 373 56.18 34.47 -34.23
N ASP A 374 56.07 33.19 -34.59
CA ASP A 374 54.84 32.63 -35.17
C ASP A 374 53.67 32.70 -34.18
N LEU A 375 53.93 32.40 -32.91
CA LEU A 375 52.93 32.49 -31.85
C LEU A 375 52.54 33.95 -31.53
N GLU A 376 53.51 34.87 -31.53
CA GLU A 376 53.26 36.33 -31.39
C GLU A 376 52.35 36.87 -32.49
N TRP A 377 52.61 36.47 -33.72
CA TRP A 377 51.79 36.84 -34.87
C TRP A 377 50.37 36.29 -34.75
N LEU A 378 50.21 35.01 -34.38
CA LEU A 378 48.89 34.40 -34.13
C LEU A 378 48.12 35.08 -33.01
N ALA A 379 48.79 35.36 -31.87
CA ALA A 379 48.19 36.04 -30.74
C ALA A 379 47.66 37.44 -31.12
N SER A 380 48.42 38.17 -31.94
CA SER A 380 48.05 39.50 -32.41
C SER A 380 46.83 39.49 -33.35
N LEU A 381 46.73 38.50 -34.24
CA LEU A 381 45.60 38.37 -35.16
C LEU A 381 44.27 38.13 -34.44
N CYS A 382 44.32 37.45 -33.29
CA CYS A 382 43.12 36.93 -32.66
C CYS A 382 42.65 37.76 -31.46
N ALA A 383 43.47 38.72 -31.02
CA ALA A 383 43.12 39.65 -29.95
C ALA A 383 41.80 40.40 -30.24
N ALA A 384 41.61 40.89 -31.48
CA ALA A 384 40.39 41.57 -31.87
C ALA A 384 39.17 40.63 -31.92
N GLY A 385 39.38 39.36 -32.29
CA GLY A 385 38.33 38.34 -32.30
C GLY A 385 37.85 37.96 -30.90
N LEU A 386 38.79 37.81 -29.96
CA LEU A 386 38.48 37.54 -28.54
C LEU A 386 37.69 38.67 -27.88
N GLU A 387 38.02 39.93 -28.19
CA GLU A 387 37.29 41.10 -27.65
C GLU A 387 35.90 41.22 -28.26
N ARG A 388 35.75 41.02 -29.58
CA ARG A 388 34.44 41.03 -30.23
C ARG A 388 33.52 39.94 -29.67
N ALA A 389 34.04 38.74 -29.47
CA ALA A 389 33.27 37.63 -28.92
C ALA A 389 32.80 37.90 -27.48
N LYS A 390 33.60 38.62 -26.68
CA LYS A 390 33.20 39.09 -25.34
C LYS A 390 31.97 39.99 -25.38
N VAL A 391 32.00 41.00 -26.25
CA VAL A 391 30.90 41.96 -26.41
C VAL A 391 29.63 41.25 -26.89
N PHE A 392 29.77 40.25 -27.76
CA PHE A 392 28.64 39.48 -28.27
C PHE A 392 27.97 38.61 -27.18
N GLU A 393 28.76 37.93 -26.34
CA GLU A 393 28.24 37.17 -25.19
C GLU A 393 27.53 38.08 -24.18
N GLU A 394 28.12 39.23 -23.83
CA GLU A 394 27.52 40.19 -22.89
C GLU A 394 26.18 40.74 -23.40
N LEU A 395 26.07 41.00 -24.71
CA LEU A 395 24.83 41.46 -25.33
C LEU A 395 23.74 40.38 -25.32
N GLY A 396 24.07 39.14 -25.68
CA GLY A 396 23.13 38.02 -25.70
C GLY A 396 22.62 37.64 -24.30
N GLN A 397 23.48 37.69 -23.28
CA GLN A 397 23.07 37.46 -21.89
C GLN A 397 22.14 38.57 -21.36
N SER A 398 22.35 39.81 -21.79
CA SER A 398 21.46 40.93 -21.45
C SER A 398 20.09 40.76 -22.12
N GLU A 399 20.04 40.45 -23.42
CA GLU A 399 18.80 40.27 -24.18
C GLU A 399 17.95 39.10 -23.64
N ASN A 400 18.57 37.95 -23.36
CA ASN A 400 17.87 36.79 -22.79
C ASN A 400 17.33 37.07 -21.39
N ARG A 401 18.07 37.85 -20.59
CA ARG A 401 17.62 38.27 -19.24
C ARG A 401 16.38 39.15 -19.33
N TYR A 402 16.32 40.09 -20.28
CA TYR A 402 15.14 40.94 -20.49
C TYR A 402 13.94 40.16 -21.07
N ARG A 403 14.16 39.25 -22.04
CA ARG A 403 13.07 38.39 -22.55
C ARG A 403 12.52 37.46 -21.47
N GLY A 404 13.38 36.88 -20.63
CA GLY A 404 12.96 36.00 -19.53
C GLY A 404 12.13 36.72 -18.46
N LEU A 405 12.46 37.99 -18.16
CA LEU A 405 11.70 38.82 -17.21
C LEU A 405 10.32 39.23 -17.74
N LEU A 406 10.16 39.44 -19.05
CA LEU A 406 8.86 39.80 -19.65
C LEU A 406 7.98 38.57 -19.94
N GLY A 407 8.60 37.40 -20.16
CA GLY A 407 7.91 36.13 -20.41
C GLY A 407 7.29 35.46 -19.17
N SER A 408 7.71 35.85 -17.96
CA SER A 408 7.17 35.33 -16.70
C SER A 408 5.99 36.14 -16.13
N ILE A 409 5.62 37.24 -16.79
CA ILE A 409 4.51 38.11 -16.38
C ILE A 409 3.18 37.48 -16.80
N ILE A 410 2.27 37.30 -15.84
CA ILE A 410 0.92 36.73 -16.04
C ILE A 410 0.02 37.67 -16.86
N ASP A 411 0.25 38.98 -16.75
CA ASP A 411 -0.46 40.00 -17.53
C ASP A 411 0.04 40.04 -18.98
N GLY A 412 -0.89 40.26 -19.91
CA GLY A 412 -0.54 40.53 -21.30
C GLY A 412 0.17 41.88 -21.42
N VAL A 413 1.44 41.91 -21.78
CA VAL A 413 2.20 43.15 -22.00
C VAL A 413 2.17 43.50 -23.48
N TYR A 414 1.81 44.74 -23.81
CA TYR A 414 1.67 45.19 -25.18
C TYR A 414 2.31 46.57 -25.41
N LEU A 415 2.75 46.81 -26.65
CA LEU A 415 3.14 48.13 -27.14
C LEU A 415 2.29 48.49 -28.37
N ILE A 416 1.69 49.68 -28.36
CA ILE A 416 0.89 50.20 -29.48
C ILE A 416 1.58 51.42 -30.09
N GLN A 417 1.77 51.41 -31.39
CA GLN A 417 2.26 52.54 -32.17
C GLN A 417 1.49 52.63 -33.50
N HIS A 418 1.04 53.82 -33.88
CA HIS A 418 0.18 54.02 -35.06
C HIS A 418 -1.06 53.09 -35.08
N GLU A 419 -1.71 52.92 -33.92
CA GLU A 419 -2.89 52.03 -33.73
C GLU A 419 -2.64 50.54 -33.98
N LYS A 420 -1.38 50.13 -34.16
CA LYS A 420 -0.98 48.74 -34.34
C LYS A 420 -0.19 48.23 -33.16
N LEU A 421 -0.32 46.93 -32.88
CA LEU A 421 0.54 46.25 -31.92
C LEU A 421 1.96 46.12 -32.49
N THR A 422 2.95 46.73 -31.85
CA THR A 422 4.36 46.59 -32.22
C THR A 422 5.11 45.63 -31.30
N TYR A 423 4.53 45.27 -30.16
CA TYR A 423 5.04 44.26 -29.24
C TYR A 423 3.88 43.58 -28.50
N SER A 424 4.06 42.29 -28.21
CA SER A 424 3.18 41.45 -27.41
C SER A 424 4.02 40.42 -26.67
N ASN A 425 3.69 40.08 -25.42
CA ASN A 425 4.28 38.93 -24.72
C ASN A 425 3.43 37.65 -24.88
N ASN A 426 3.96 36.51 -24.42
CA ASN A 426 3.28 35.21 -24.50
C ASN A 426 1.95 35.18 -23.73
N ALA A 427 1.83 35.91 -22.62
CA ALA A 427 0.59 35.96 -21.85
C ALA A 427 -0.55 36.60 -22.65
N MET A 428 -0.26 37.65 -23.42
CA MET A 428 -1.24 38.28 -24.30
C MET A 428 -1.68 37.32 -25.42
N CYS A 429 -0.76 36.54 -25.98
CA CYS A 429 -1.08 35.49 -26.96
C CYS A 429 -2.01 34.42 -26.37
N ALA A 430 -1.69 33.94 -25.18
CA ALA A 430 -2.52 32.95 -24.48
C ALA A 430 -3.93 33.47 -24.16
N MET A 431 -4.08 34.75 -23.79
CA MET A 431 -5.39 35.37 -23.53
C MET A 431 -6.26 35.45 -24.79
N PHE A 432 -5.65 35.79 -25.93
CA PHE A 432 -6.34 35.97 -27.20
C PHE A 432 -6.41 34.71 -28.09
N GLY A 433 -5.77 33.61 -27.69
CA GLY A 433 -5.78 32.34 -28.42
C GLY A 433 -4.85 32.30 -29.65
N TYR A 434 -3.69 32.96 -29.55
CA TYR A 434 -2.61 32.90 -30.54
C TYR A 434 -1.45 32.04 -30.03
N ASP A 435 -0.79 31.32 -30.94
CA ASP A 435 0.30 30.40 -30.59
C ASP A 435 1.63 31.14 -30.38
N HIS A 436 1.86 32.23 -31.13
CA HIS A 436 3.10 33.01 -31.10
C HIS A 436 2.87 34.53 -31.08
N PRO A 437 3.67 35.32 -30.34
CA PRO A 437 3.56 36.79 -30.33
C PRO A 437 3.70 37.48 -31.69
N GLU A 438 4.47 36.89 -32.59
CA GLU A 438 4.68 37.41 -33.94
C GLU A 438 3.37 37.53 -34.73
N GLU A 439 2.38 36.66 -34.46
CA GLU A 439 1.07 36.71 -35.12
C GLU A 439 0.23 37.91 -34.68
N MET A 440 0.45 38.40 -33.45
CA MET A 440 -0.25 39.56 -32.91
C MET A 440 0.38 40.88 -33.33
N ILE A 441 1.68 40.88 -33.65
CA ILE A 441 2.40 42.06 -34.11
C ILE A 441 1.86 42.50 -35.48
N GLY A 442 1.59 43.79 -35.62
CA GLY A 442 1.05 44.43 -36.81
C GLY A 442 -0.48 44.44 -36.90
N LYS A 443 -1.19 43.68 -36.05
CA LYS A 443 -2.66 43.75 -35.96
C LYS A 443 -3.13 45.11 -35.50
N ASN A 444 -4.27 45.55 -36.03
CA ASN A 444 -4.90 46.76 -35.53
C ASN A 444 -5.56 46.44 -34.18
N VAL A 445 -5.39 47.31 -33.20
CA VAL A 445 -5.94 47.13 -31.84
C VAL A 445 -7.48 47.06 -31.82
N TYR A 446 -8.15 47.65 -32.81
CA TYR A 446 -9.61 47.57 -32.95
C TYR A 446 -10.07 46.16 -33.34
N ASP A 447 -9.23 45.36 -34.00
CA ASP A 447 -9.56 43.96 -34.37
C ASP A 447 -9.65 43.04 -33.14
N LEU A 448 -9.15 43.49 -31.98
CA LEU A 448 -9.11 42.73 -30.73
C LEU A 448 -10.30 43.04 -29.80
N CYS A 449 -11.25 43.88 -30.22
CA CYS A 449 -12.41 44.26 -29.41
C CYS A 449 -13.69 44.32 -30.24
N LEU A 450 -14.84 44.22 -29.58
CA LEU A 450 -16.15 44.29 -30.24
C LEU A 450 -16.34 45.63 -30.97
N PRO A 451 -17.04 45.66 -32.12
CA PRO A 451 -17.27 46.90 -32.88
C PRO A 451 -17.85 48.06 -32.05
N ARG A 452 -18.70 47.75 -31.06
CA ARG A 452 -19.28 48.75 -30.14
C ARG A 452 -18.24 49.43 -29.24
N GLU A 453 -17.08 48.82 -29.02
CA GLU A 453 -16.01 49.34 -28.16
C GLU A 453 -15.01 50.21 -28.94
N HIS A 454 -15.09 50.24 -30.28
CA HIS A 454 -14.10 50.90 -31.15
C HIS A 454 -13.99 52.41 -30.92
N GLU A 455 -15.12 53.10 -30.75
CA GLU A 455 -15.13 54.56 -30.53
C GLU A 455 -14.47 54.93 -29.21
N THR A 456 -14.84 54.25 -28.12
CA THR A 456 -14.25 54.44 -26.79
C THR A 456 -12.75 54.12 -26.80
N MET A 457 -12.35 53.04 -27.46
CA MET A 457 -10.94 52.66 -27.60
C MET A 457 -10.13 53.72 -28.37
N ARG A 458 -10.68 54.24 -29.47
CA ARG A 458 -10.05 55.27 -30.30
C ARG A 458 -9.82 56.55 -29.53
N GLU A 459 -10.82 57.01 -28.79
CA GLU A 459 -10.69 58.21 -27.96
C GLU A 459 -9.63 58.01 -26.86
N ASN A 460 -9.65 56.86 -26.17
CA ASN A 460 -8.64 56.54 -25.15
C ASN A 460 -7.21 56.51 -25.72
N ILE A 461 -7.00 56.01 -26.94
CA ILE A 461 -5.68 56.00 -27.61
C ILE A 461 -5.28 57.44 -28.00
N ARG A 462 -6.21 58.22 -28.58
CA ARG A 462 -5.98 59.62 -28.98
C ARG A 462 -5.56 60.50 -27.82
N GLN A 463 -6.26 60.42 -26.68
CA GLN A 463 -5.95 61.20 -25.47
C GLN A 463 -4.56 60.85 -24.90
N ARG A 464 -4.14 59.58 -24.95
CA ARG A 464 -2.80 59.15 -24.53
C ARG A 464 -1.69 59.62 -25.48
N ILE A 465 -1.90 59.49 -26.79
CA ILE A 465 -0.92 59.89 -27.83
C ILE A 465 -0.86 61.41 -28.03
N SER A 466 -1.88 62.18 -27.64
CA SER A 466 -1.81 63.64 -27.56
C SER A 466 -1.16 64.14 -26.26
N GLY A 467 -1.15 63.32 -25.21
CA GLY A 467 -0.60 63.67 -23.90
C GLY A 467 -1.61 64.38 -22.99
N GLU A 468 -2.88 64.41 -23.38
CA GLU A 468 -4.00 64.89 -22.55
C GLU A 468 -4.16 64.02 -21.28
N VAL A 469 -3.82 62.73 -21.37
CA VAL A 469 -3.85 61.78 -20.24
C VAL A 469 -2.57 60.94 -20.23
N GLU A 470 -1.85 60.94 -19.11
CA GLU A 470 -0.58 60.22 -18.97
C GLU A 470 -0.77 58.71 -18.77
N MET A 471 -1.82 58.31 -18.05
CA MET A 471 -2.17 56.92 -17.76
C MET A 471 -3.68 56.71 -17.80
N THR A 472 -4.13 55.63 -18.41
CA THR A 472 -5.56 55.23 -18.42
C THR A 472 -5.73 53.84 -17.85
N HIS A 473 -6.81 53.64 -17.10
CA HIS A 473 -7.26 52.35 -16.61
C HIS A 473 -8.74 52.17 -16.95
N TYR A 474 -9.07 51.17 -17.75
CA TYR A 474 -10.45 50.90 -18.16
C TYR A 474 -10.65 49.44 -18.56
N THR A 475 -11.90 49.04 -18.66
CA THR A 475 -12.31 47.69 -19.05
C THR A 475 -13.11 47.71 -20.35
N PHE A 476 -12.89 46.75 -21.24
CA PHE A 476 -13.67 46.57 -22.46
C PHE A 476 -13.89 45.08 -22.74
N THR A 477 -14.77 44.76 -23.70
CA THR A 477 -14.96 43.38 -24.15
C THR A 477 -14.03 43.07 -25.33
N ALA A 478 -13.06 42.18 -25.08
CA ALA A 478 -12.11 41.68 -26.06
C ALA A 478 -12.66 40.45 -26.81
N ILE A 479 -12.15 40.18 -28.01
CA ILE A 479 -12.50 39.02 -28.83
C ILE A 479 -11.26 38.15 -29.04
N ARG A 480 -11.37 36.84 -28.80
CA ARG A 480 -10.33 35.85 -29.07
C ARG A 480 -10.34 35.41 -30.55
N ARG A 481 -9.27 34.73 -30.98
CA ARG A 481 -9.14 34.19 -32.35
C ARG A 481 -10.29 33.26 -32.77
N ASP A 482 -10.86 32.52 -31.83
CA ASP A 482 -11.99 31.60 -32.04
C ASP A 482 -13.37 32.28 -32.06
N GLY A 483 -13.42 33.60 -31.84
CA GLY A 483 -14.64 34.39 -31.78
C GLY A 483 -15.29 34.47 -30.39
N SER A 484 -14.79 33.76 -29.38
CA SER A 484 -15.23 33.92 -28.00
C SER A 484 -14.81 35.29 -27.46
N THR A 485 -15.50 35.78 -26.42
CA THR A 485 -15.20 37.10 -25.83
C THR A 485 -14.78 36.98 -24.38
N PHE A 486 -14.11 38.01 -23.86
CA PHE A 486 -13.80 38.14 -22.44
C PHE A 486 -13.70 39.59 -22.02
N ARG A 487 -13.85 39.85 -20.71
CA ARG A 487 -13.64 41.18 -20.14
C ARG A 487 -12.16 41.45 -19.91
N ALA A 488 -11.61 42.32 -20.75
CA ALA A 488 -10.23 42.78 -20.66
C ALA A 488 -10.15 44.06 -19.82
N GLU A 489 -9.33 44.04 -18.78
CA GLU A 489 -8.92 45.22 -18.04
C GLU A 489 -7.55 45.66 -18.54
N VAL A 490 -7.42 46.93 -18.92
CA VAL A 490 -6.17 47.48 -19.44
C VAL A 490 -5.68 48.66 -18.62
N GLN A 491 -4.37 48.70 -18.44
CA GLN A 491 -3.66 49.84 -17.89
C GLN A 491 -2.50 50.18 -18.82
N GLY A 492 -2.40 51.44 -19.24
CA GLY A 492 -1.33 51.83 -20.17
C GLY A 492 -0.92 53.27 -20.01
N ARG A 493 0.37 53.52 -20.26
CA ARG A 493 0.99 54.84 -20.24
C ARG A 493 1.59 55.19 -21.58
N ARG A 494 1.73 56.49 -21.83
CA ARG A 494 2.50 57.01 -22.98
C ARG A 494 4.00 56.81 -22.74
N ILE A 495 4.73 56.40 -23.77
CA ILE A 495 6.20 56.39 -23.81
C ILE A 495 6.71 56.98 -25.13
N ASP A 496 7.98 57.38 -25.16
CA ASP A 496 8.71 57.61 -26.41
C ASP A 496 9.41 56.31 -26.82
N TYR A 497 9.12 55.84 -28.04
CA TYR A 497 9.72 54.62 -28.58
C TYR A 497 10.16 54.86 -30.02
N GLY A 498 11.48 54.85 -30.24
CA GLY A 498 12.05 55.13 -31.57
C GLY A 498 11.84 56.57 -32.05
N GLY A 499 11.73 57.55 -31.14
CA GLY A 499 11.54 58.97 -31.46
C GLY A 499 10.10 59.33 -31.85
N THR A 500 9.15 58.41 -31.66
CA THR A 500 7.72 58.64 -31.91
C THR A 500 6.87 58.16 -30.72
N PRO A 501 5.72 58.82 -30.45
CA PRO A 501 4.87 58.45 -29.32
C PRO A 501 4.30 57.03 -29.46
N ALA A 502 4.35 56.24 -28.38
CA ALA A 502 3.77 54.91 -28.28
C ALA A 502 3.05 54.72 -26.94
N ILE A 503 2.21 53.68 -26.83
CA ILE A 503 1.53 53.30 -25.59
C ILE A 503 2.07 51.95 -25.14
N LEU A 504 2.67 51.90 -23.95
CA LEU A 504 3.04 50.67 -23.27
C LEU A 504 1.97 50.37 -22.22
N GLY A 505 1.40 49.16 -22.26
CA GLY A 505 0.37 48.77 -21.30
C GLY A 505 0.35 47.29 -20.98
N THR A 506 -0.42 46.98 -19.95
CA THR A 506 -0.76 45.63 -19.49
C THR A 506 -2.25 45.38 -19.69
N LEU A 507 -2.59 44.12 -19.94
CA LEU A 507 -3.94 43.62 -20.16
C LEU A 507 -4.18 42.38 -19.29
N LYS A 508 -5.33 42.33 -18.61
CA LYS A 508 -5.77 41.21 -17.77
C LYS A 508 -7.11 40.67 -18.23
N ASP A 509 -7.25 39.35 -18.22
CA ASP A 509 -8.55 38.66 -18.33
C ASP A 509 -9.17 38.57 -16.92
N VAL A 510 -10.12 39.45 -16.63
CA VAL A 510 -10.70 39.60 -15.29
C VAL A 510 -11.66 38.44 -14.97
N GLU A 511 -12.36 37.91 -15.97
CA GLU A 511 -13.32 36.81 -15.78
C GLU A 511 -12.61 35.51 -15.40
N LYS A 512 -11.46 35.24 -16.03
CA LYS A 512 -10.65 34.07 -15.69
C LYS A 512 -10.07 34.16 -14.28
N ILE A 513 -9.56 35.33 -13.88
CA ILE A 513 -9.02 35.54 -12.53
C ILE A 513 -10.12 35.35 -11.48
N GLN A 514 -11.28 35.98 -11.68
CA GLN A 514 -12.40 35.87 -10.74
C GLN A 514 -12.94 34.43 -10.63
N ARG A 515 -12.99 33.67 -11.73
CA ARG A 515 -13.41 32.25 -11.70
C ARG A 515 -12.42 31.38 -10.91
N VAL A 516 -11.11 31.59 -11.11
CA VAL A 516 -10.06 30.87 -10.37
C VAL A 516 -10.09 31.24 -8.88
N GLU A 517 -10.21 32.52 -8.53
CA GLU A 517 -10.32 32.98 -7.15
C GLU A 517 -11.59 32.46 -6.46
N ARG A 518 -12.75 32.54 -7.14
CA ARG A 518 -14.02 32.01 -6.63
C ARG A 518 -13.91 30.51 -6.38
N ARG A 519 -13.36 29.75 -7.34
CA ARG A 519 -13.12 28.32 -7.19
C ARG A 519 -12.22 28.03 -5.98
N ALA A 520 -11.07 28.69 -5.87
CA ALA A 520 -10.15 28.50 -4.75
C ALA A 520 -10.82 28.79 -3.39
N ASN A 521 -11.61 29.86 -3.30
CA ASN A 521 -12.34 30.24 -2.09
C ASN A 521 -13.40 29.21 -1.70
N VAL A 522 -14.19 28.71 -2.66
CA VAL A 522 -15.21 27.68 -2.42
C VAL A 522 -14.57 26.38 -1.95
N PHE A 523 -13.53 25.88 -2.62
CA PHE A 523 -12.85 24.64 -2.22
C PHE A 523 -12.13 24.76 -0.87
N ALA A 524 -11.53 25.92 -0.56
CA ALA A 524 -10.95 26.17 0.77
C ALA A 524 -12.03 26.18 1.87
N SER A 525 -13.20 26.77 1.60
CA SER A 525 -14.34 26.75 2.52
C SER A 525 -14.90 25.35 2.71
N LEU A 526 -15.07 24.60 1.63
CA LEU A 526 -15.53 23.21 1.64
C LEU A 526 -14.59 22.32 2.45
N GLY A 527 -13.27 22.42 2.25
CA GLY A 527 -12.29 21.66 3.02
C GLY A 527 -12.38 21.90 4.53
N ARG A 528 -12.64 23.15 4.96
CA ARG A 528 -12.90 23.48 6.37
C ARG A 528 -14.20 22.87 6.88
N LYS A 529 -15.30 23.02 6.14
CA LYS A 529 -16.61 22.44 6.49
C LYS A 529 -16.50 20.92 6.63
N LEU A 530 -15.97 20.23 5.63
CA LEU A 530 -15.80 18.77 5.61
C LEU A 530 -14.89 18.25 6.71
N SER A 531 -13.96 19.04 7.24
CA SER A 531 -13.09 18.63 8.36
C SER A 531 -13.82 18.54 9.70
N GLY A 532 -14.96 19.22 9.86
CA GLY A 532 -15.73 19.24 11.11
C GLY A 532 -17.03 18.44 11.08
N VAL A 533 -17.45 17.89 9.93
CA VAL A 533 -18.69 17.11 9.84
C VAL A 533 -18.54 15.76 10.51
N THR A 534 -19.62 15.32 11.19
CA THR A 534 -19.65 14.04 11.91
C THR A 534 -20.58 13.02 11.26
N THR A 535 -21.45 13.47 10.35
CA THR A 535 -22.38 12.60 9.63
C THR A 535 -22.23 12.71 8.11
N ALA A 536 -22.54 11.63 7.40
CA ALA A 536 -22.48 11.62 5.93
C ALA A 536 -23.45 12.65 5.30
N LEU A 537 -24.61 12.88 5.92
CA LEU A 537 -25.61 13.84 5.43
C LEU A 537 -25.11 15.30 5.54
N GLU A 538 -24.41 15.66 6.62
CA GLU A 538 -23.77 16.98 6.75
C GLU A 538 -22.70 17.19 5.69
N ALA A 539 -21.90 16.17 5.39
CA ALA A 539 -20.91 16.22 4.32
C ALA A 539 -21.59 16.44 2.95
N ALA A 540 -22.67 15.71 2.67
CA ALA A 540 -23.44 15.85 1.44
C ALA A 540 -24.04 17.27 1.28
N ARG A 541 -24.59 17.84 2.36
CA ARG A 541 -25.13 19.20 2.36
C ARG A 541 -24.04 20.26 2.15
N ALA A 542 -22.86 20.10 2.75
CA ALA A 542 -21.74 21.01 2.54
C ALA A 542 -21.26 21.03 1.07
N VAL A 543 -21.29 19.87 0.41
CA VAL A 543 -20.98 19.76 -1.03
C VAL A 543 -22.08 20.40 -1.89
N ALA A 544 -23.35 20.23 -1.51
CA ALA A 544 -24.46 20.85 -2.20
C ALA A 544 -24.42 22.40 -2.10
N ASP A 545 -24.05 22.96 -0.95
CA ASP A 545 -23.78 24.39 -0.79
C ASP A 545 -22.63 24.86 -1.71
N ALA A 546 -21.53 24.11 -1.74
CA ALA A 546 -20.36 24.46 -2.55
C ALA A 546 -20.66 24.41 -4.05
N ALA A 547 -21.49 23.46 -4.50
CA ALA A 547 -21.99 23.39 -5.87
C ALA A 547 -22.85 24.62 -6.23
N ASP A 548 -23.67 25.08 -5.29
CA ASP A 548 -24.49 26.29 -5.49
C ASP A 548 -23.63 27.55 -5.66
N ASP A 549 -22.59 27.67 -4.82
CA ASP A 549 -21.62 28.76 -4.90
C ASP A 549 -20.79 28.75 -6.19
N LEU A 550 -20.66 27.60 -6.89
CA LEU A 550 -19.87 27.49 -8.12
C LEU A 550 -20.70 27.76 -9.38
N PHE A 551 -21.78 27.01 -9.57
CA PHE A 551 -22.55 27.03 -10.82
C PHE A 551 -24.06 27.23 -10.61
N GLY A 552 -24.55 27.10 -9.37
CA GLY A 552 -25.97 27.21 -9.06
C GLY A 552 -26.77 26.01 -9.58
N TRP A 553 -27.79 25.56 -8.84
CA TRP A 553 -28.57 24.40 -9.24
C TRP A 553 -30.02 24.47 -8.75
N ASP A 554 -30.91 23.73 -9.41
CA ASP A 554 -32.33 23.66 -9.04
C ASP A 554 -32.64 22.36 -8.29
N ALA A 555 -32.10 21.23 -8.74
CA ALA A 555 -32.23 19.93 -8.07
C ALA A 555 -30.88 19.21 -7.95
N CYS A 556 -30.71 18.41 -6.90
CA CYS A 556 -29.54 17.56 -6.74
C CYS A 556 -29.85 16.20 -6.12
N ASN A 557 -29.04 15.19 -6.47
CA ASN A 557 -28.98 13.95 -5.72
C ASN A 557 -27.54 13.52 -5.46
N ILE A 558 -27.28 12.99 -4.28
CA ILE A 558 -25.99 12.42 -3.88
C ILE A 558 -26.25 10.99 -3.41
N ASN A 559 -25.56 10.04 -4.01
CA ASN A 559 -25.81 8.62 -3.84
C ASN A 559 -24.52 7.88 -3.50
N VAL A 560 -24.56 7.02 -2.48
CA VAL A 560 -23.43 6.20 -2.05
C VAL A 560 -23.61 4.77 -2.57
N PHE A 561 -22.58 4.26 -3.24
CA PHE A 561 -22.52 2.89 -3.74
C PHE A 561 -21.75 2.00 -2.76
N ASP A 562 -22.36 0.87 -2.42
CA ASP A 562 -21.74 -0.19 -1.64
C ASP A 562 -21.28 -1.30 -2.58
N SER A 563 -19.96 -1.50 -2.64
CA SER A 563 -19.33 -2.52 -3.49
C SER A 563 -19.59 -3.95 -3.04
N GLU A 564 -19.86 -4.18 -1.75
CA GLU A 564 -20.11 -5.53 -1.21
C GLU A 564 -21.53 -5.99 -1.54
N THR A 565 -22.50 -5.10 -1.34
CA THR A 565 -23.92 -5.42 -1.61
C THR A 565 -24.35 -5.13 -3.05
N GLY A 566 -23.57 -4.32 -3.78
CA GLY A 566 -23.90 -3.86 -5.13
C GLY A 566 -25.08 -2.86 -5.15
N LEU A 567 -25.49 -2.37 -3.99
CA LEU A 567 -26.62 -1.45 -3.84
C LEU A 567 -26.14 0.00 -3.84
N ILE A 568 -27.00 0.87 -4.35
CA ILE A 568 -26.85 2.32 -4.24
C ILE A 568 -27.90 2.88 -3.28
N THR A 569 -27.45 3.72 -2.37
CA THR A 569 -28.27 4.33 -1.33
C THR A 569 -28.25 5.84 -1.48
N GLY A 570 -29.44 6.44 -1.55
CA GLY A 570 -29.60 7.88 -1.64
C GLY A 570 -29.29 8.60 -0.33
N LEU A 571 -28.26 9.44 -0.32
CA LEU A 571 -27.83 10.20 0.85
C LEU A 571 -28.51 11.58 0.95
N LEU A 572 -28.66 12.26 -0.19
CA LEU A 572 -29.33 13.56 -0.27
C LEU A 572 -30.12 13.66 -1.56
N TYR A 573 -31.37 14.13 -1.48
CA TYR A 573 -32.25 14.42 -2.62
C TYR A 573 -32.95 15.75 -2.35
N GLN A 574 -32.58 16.79 -3.09
CA GLN A 574 -33.12 18.13 -2.94
C GLN A 574 -33.64 18.67 -4.25
N ASP A 575 -34.73 19.43 -4.17
CA ASP A 575 -35.34 20.09 -5.31
C ASP A 575 -35.89 21.47 -4.94
N LEU A 576 -35.91 22.38 -5.90
CA LEU A 576 -36.38 23.75 -5.77
C LEU A 576 -37.88 23.83 -6.09
N ILE A 577 -38.71 23.67 -5.07
CA ILE A 577 -40.18 23.71 -5.19
C ILE A 577 -40.69 25.05 -4.66
N ASN A 578 -41.46 25.77 -5.49
CA ASN A 578 -41.97 27.12 -5.17
C ASN A 578 -40.90 28.12 -4.72
N GLY A 579 -39.67 27.99 -5.23
CA GLY A 579 -38.54 28.88 -4.90
C GLY A 579 -37.83 28.55 -3.58
N VAL A 580 -38.16 27.42 -2.93
CA VAL A 580 -37.51 26.96 -1.70
C VAL A 580 -36.93 25.56 -1.93
N ARG A 581 -35.68 25.33 -1.50
CA ARG A 581 -35.06 24.00 -1.55
C ARG A 581 -35.65 23.09 -0.48
N CYS A 582 -36.18 21.96 -0.91
CA CYS A 582 -36.85 20.98 -0.05
C CYS A 582 -36.22 19.60 -0.22
N ASP A 583 -36.11 18.85 0.87
CA ASP A 583 -35.74 17.43 0.84
C ASP A 583 -36.95 16.64 0.32
N VAL A 584 -36.83 16.03 -0.87
CA VAL A 584 -37.99 15.51 -1.64
C VAL A 584 -38.12 13.99 -1.67
N GLN A 585 -37.13 13.23 -1.20
CA GLN A 585 -37.18 11.76 -1.23
C GLN A 585 -36.55 11.13 0.03
N SER A 586 -37.26 10.18 0.64
CA SER A 586 -36.74 9.34 1.72
C SER A 586 -35.79 8.27 1.15
N THR A 587 -34.59 8.17 1.72
CA THR A 587 -33.52 7.18 1.45
C THR A 587 -34.04 5.89 0.83
N ARG A 588 -33.85 5.71 -0.49
CA ARG A 588 -34.07 4.41 -1.16
C ARG A 588 -32.73 3.73 -1.37
N SER A 589 -32.61 2.50 -0.88
CA SER A 589 -31.53 1.59 -1.26
C SER A 589 -32.06 0.67 -2.36
N GLY A 590 -31.30 0.53 -3.45
CA GLY A 590 -31.72 -0.26 -4.59
C GLY A 590 -30.58 -0.56 -5.55
N PRO A 591 -30.82 -1.32 -6.63
CA PRO A 591 -29.81 -1.60 -7.63
C PRO A 591 -29.42 -0.34 -8.41
N VAL A 592 -28.15 -0.23 -8.81
CA VAL A 592 -27.66 0.88 -9.65
C VAL A 592 -28.39 0.88 -11.00
N SER A 593 -28.95 2.03 -11.39
CA SER A 593 -29.59 2.23 -12.70
C SER A 593 -28.58 2.09 -13.85
N SER A 594 -29.04 1.83 -15.07
CA SER A 594 -28.17 1.72 -16.25
C SER A 594 -27.35 2.99 -16.46
N PHE A 595 -27.96 4.16 -16.30
CA PHE A 595 -27.26 5.45 -16.38
C PHE A 595 -26.30 5.66 -15.19
N GLY A 596 -26.70 5.29 -13.97
CA GLY A 596 -25.82 5.35 -12.81
C GLY A 596 -24.57 4.49 -12.98
N ARG A 597 -24.69 3.29 -13.57
CA ARG A 597 -23.54 2.45 -13.93
C ARG A 597 -22.62 3.14 -14.92
N LYS A 598 -23.18 3.76 -15.95
CA LYS A 598 -22.43 4.54 -16.93
C LYS A 598 -21.57 5.62 -16.25
N VAL A 599 -22.14 6.37 -15.31
CA VAL A 599 -21.40 7.39 -14.55
C VAL A 599 -20.26 6.76 -13.71
N LEU A 600 -20.52 5.64 -13.04
CA LEU A 600 -19.51 4.96 -12.21
C LEU A 600 -18.35 4.40 -13.06
N THR A 601 -18.63 3.89 -14.26
CA THR A 601 -17.64 3.22 -15.13
C THR A 601 -16.94 4.17 -16.10
N GLU A 602 -17.69 5.03 -16.79
CA GLU A 602 -17.18 5.89 -17.87
C GLU A 602 -16.76 7.28 -17.37
N GLY A 603 -17.15 7.67 -16.15
CA GLY A 603 -16.75 8.95 -15.56
C GLY A 603 -17.84 10.02 -15.60
N PRO A 604 -17.46 11.31 -15.45
CA PRO A 604 -18.40 12.42 -15.46
C PRO A 604 -19.24 12.45 -16.75
N GLN A 605 -20.51 12.83 -16.65
CA GLN A 605 -21.45 12.91 -17.78
C GLN A 605 -22.23 14.22 -17.73
N ILE A 606 -22.46 14.82 -18.89
CA ILE A 606 -23.36 15.97 -19.07
C ILE A 606 -24.53 15.59 -19.99
N VAL A 607 -25.73 16.04 -19.65
CA VAL A 607 -26.96 15.83 -20.41
C VAL A 607 -27.65 17.18 -20.59
N LEU A 608 -27.61 17.70 -21.81
CA LEU A 608 -28.31 18.92 -22.20
C LEU A 608 -29.52 18.51 -23.05
N ARG A 609 -30.74 18.74 -22.55
CA ARG A 609 -31.97 18.47 -23.29
C ARG A 609 -32.28 19.64 -24.20
N GLU A 610 -32.93 19.39 -25.32
CA GLU A 610 -33.44 20.41 -26.23
C GLU A 610 -34.95 20.61 -26.02
N PRO A 611 -35.50 21.82 -26.22
CA PRO A 611 -36.92 22.13 -25.97
C PRO A 611 -37.92 21.30 -26.80
N GLU A 612 -37.51 20.85 -27.98
CA GLU A 612 -38.42 20.28 -28.99
C GLU A 612 -38.38 18.74 -29.10
N VAL A 613 -37.51 18.07 -28.33
CA VAL A 613 -37.32 16.61 -28.43
C VAL A 613 -38.00 15.88 -27.27
N PRO A 614 -38.96 14.96 -27.52
CA PRO A 614 -39.54 14.12 -26.47
C PRO A 614 -38.46 13.29 -25.78
N SER A 615 -38.20 13.60 -24.51
CA SER A 615 -37.17 12.94 -23.69
C SER A 615 -37.53 11.47 -23.40
N VAL A 616 -36.95 10.54 -24.16
CA VAL A 616 -36.85 9.12 -23.74
C VAL A 616 -35.61 8.98 -22.86
N SER A 617 -35.63 9.52 -21.65
CA SER A 617 -34.45 9.45 -20.78
C SER A 617 -34.50 8.22 -19.88
N SER A 618 -33.43 7.43 -19.88
CA SER A 618 -33.13 6.34 -18.95
C SER A 618 -32.84 6.81 -17.51
N LEU A 619 -33.22 8.04 -17.17
CA LEU A 619 -33.00 8.70 -15.90
C LEU A 619 -34.23 8.53 -15.01
N ASN A 620 -34.01 8.22 -13.74
CA ASN A 620 -35.08 8.12 -12.76
C ASN A 620 -35.46 9.53 -12.28
N PRO A 621 -36.70 10.00 -12.50
CA PRO A 621 -37.14 11.30 -12.02
C PRO A 621 -37.34 11.29 -10.49
N PHE A 622 -37.10 12.44 -9.85
CA PHE A 622 -37.36 12.70 -8.43
C PHE A 622 -37.76 14.18 -8.27
N GLY A 623 -38.39 14.53 -7.14
CA GLY A 623 -38.84 15.91 -6.90
C GLY A 623 -40.09 16.29 -7.69
N ASP A 624 -40.13 17.50 -8.25
CA ASP A 624 -41.20 17.98 -9.12
C ASP A 624 -41.10 17.30 -10.50
N THR A 625 -41.82 16.18 -10.65
CA THR A 625 -41.81 15.40 -11.89
C THR A 625 -42.58 16.04 -13.03
N ASP A 626 -43.41 17.05 -12.75
CA ASP A 626 -44.15 17.80 -13.77
C ASP A 626 -43.24 18.83 -14.47
N ARG A 627 -42.10 19.16 -13.85
CA ARG A 627 -41.08 20.08 -14.38
C ARG A 627 -39.74 19.37 -14.60
N PRO A 628 -39.49 18.77 -15.77
CA PRO A 628 -38.25 18.07 -16.02
C PRO A 628 -37.03 19.01 -16.06
N SER A 629 -35.92 18.58 -15.44
CA SER A 629 -34.61 19.24 -15.59
C SER A 629 -34.19 19.31 -17.06
N ALA A 630 -33.72 20.48 -17.50
CA ALA A 630 -33.27 20.74 -18.86
C ALA A 630 -31.76 20.49 -19.03
N SER A 631 -30.96 20.78 -18.00
CA SER A 631 -29.51 20.53 -17.98
C SER A 631 -29.13 19.70 -16.76
N LEU A 632 -28.35 18.64 -16.94
CA LEU A 632 -27.94 17.75 -15.87
C LEU A 632 -26.46 17.42 -15.98
N ILE A 633 -25.75 17.48 -14.87
CA ILE A 633 -24.35 17.06 -14.74
C ILE A 633 -24.24 15.96 -13.68
N PHE A 634 -23.38 14.98 -13.93
CA PHE A 634 -23.14 13.83 -13.07
C PHE A 634 -21.64 13.60 -12.92
N ALA A 635 -21.19 13.27 -11.71
CA ALA A 635 -19.81 12.88 -11.46
C ALA A 635 -19.73 11.70 -10.48
N PRO A 636 -18.88 10.69 -10.75
CA PRO A 636 -18.60 9.64 -9.78
C PRO A 636 -17.78 10.16 -8.61
N MET A 637 -18.15 9.73 -7.40
CA MET A 637 -17.30 9.84 -6.21
C MET A 637 -16.34 8.66 -6.22
N ARG A 638 -15.04 8.93 -6.12
CA ARG A 638 -14.00 7.90 -6.11
C ARG A 638 -13.11 8.03 -4.88
N GLU A 639 -12.65 6.91 -4.37
CA GLU A 639 -11.61 6.85 -3.35
C GLU A 639 -10.55 5.85 -3.82
N ASN A 640 -9.31 6.30 -3.99
CA ASN A 640 -8.22 5.47 -4.54
C ASN A 640 -8.61 4.77 -5.85
N GLY A 641 -9.35 5.47 -6.72
CA GLY A 641 -9.83 4.94 -8.00
C GLY A 641 -11.08 4.05 -7.92
N VAL A 642 -11.53 3.65 -6.73
CA VAL A 642 -12.73 2.81 -6.54
C VAL A 642 -13.97 3.70 -6.49
N PRO A 643 -15.01 3.46 -7.31
CA PRO A 643 -16.26 4.20 -7.24
C PRO A 643 -16.99 3.95 -5.91
N LYS A 644 -17.27 5.02 -5.18
CA LYS A 644 -18.01 5.03 -3.90
C LYS A 644 -19.42 5.57 -4.04
N GLY A 645 -19.82 5.98 -5.24
CA GLY A 645 -21.12 6.56 -5.51
C GLY A 645 -21.06 7.59 -6.64
N TYR A 646 -22.12 8.37 -6.79
CA TYR A 646 -22.13 9.50 -7.71
C TYR A 646 -23.03 10.61 -7.18
N LEU A 647 -22.80 11.80 -7.71
CA LEU A 647 -23.57 12.99 -7.45
C LEU A 647 -24.06 13.61 -8.75
N SER A 648 -25.25 14.20 -8.69
CA SER A 648 -25.93 14.83 -9.82
C SER A 648 -26.47 16.19 -9.39
N PHE A 649 -26.23 17.20 -10.22
CA PHE A 649 -26.82 18.52 -10.09
C PHE A 649 -27.51 18.89 -11.39
N GLN A 650 -28.66 19.54 -11.27
CA GLN A 650 -29.62 19.67 -12.36
C GLN A 650 -30.21 21.08 -12.35
N SER A 651 -30.49 21.61 -13.53
CA SER A 651 -31.19 22.89 -13.69
C SER A 651 -32.37 22.74 -14.65
N TYR A 652 -33.42 23.52 -14.38
CA TYR A 652 -34.57 23.68 -15.26
C TYR A 652 -34.29 24.60 -16.45
N ARG A 653 -33.12 25.27 -16.49
CA ARG A 653 -32.68 26.11 -17.60
C ARG A 653 -31.93 25.28 -18.65
N TYR A 654 -32.20 25.58 -19.91
CA TYR A 654 -31.47 25.01 -21.05
C TYR A 654 -30.04 25.55 -21.09
N HIS A 655 -29.07 24.68 -21.42
CA HIS A 655 -27.64 25.00 -21.48
C HIS A 655 -27.10 25.71 -20.22
N ALA A 656 -27.57 25.30 -19.05
CA ALA A 656 -27.17 25.90 -17.79
C ALA A 656 -25.75 25.51 -17.35
N TYR A 657 -25.22 24.40 -17.89
CA TYR A 657 -23.92 23.83 -17.52
C TYR A 657 -23.04 23.62 -18.75
N ASP A 658 -21.73 23.75 -18.57
CA ASP A 658 -20.70 23.46 -19.56
C ASP A 658 -19.68 22.41 -19.07
N GLU A 659 -18.64 22.13 -19.87
CA GLU A 659 -17.56 21.20 -19.52
C GLU A 659 -16.72 21.65 -18.31
N HIS A 660 -16.64 22.96 -18.05
CA HIS A 660 -15.93 23.47 -16.88
C HIS A 660 -16.73 23.20 -15.60
N ASP A 661 -18.05 23.34 -15.65
CA ASP A 661 -18.93 23.01 -14.53
C ASP A 661 -18.90 21.51 -14.23
N LEU A 662 -18.81 20.67 -15.27
CA LEU A 662 -18.62 19.23 -15.12
C LEU A 662 -17.27 18.90 -14.46
N ALA A 663 -16.20 19.62 -14.80
CA ALA A 663 -14.89 19.47 -14.17
C ALA A 663 -14.89 19.93 -12.70
N ASP A 664 -15.55 21.06 -12.40
CA ASP A 664 -15.73 21.54 -11.03
C ASP A 664 -16.57 20.54 -10.20
N LEU A 665 -17.60 19.93 -10.81
CA LEU A 665 -18.38 18.87 -10.19
C LEU A 665 -17.56 17.62 -9.87
N GLN A 666 -16.68 17.18 -10.78
CA GLN A 666 -15.79 16.05 -10.51
C GLN A 666 -14.86 16.35 -9.33
N ALA A 667 -14.29 17.56 -9.28
CA ALA A 667 -13.46 17.97 -8.15
C ALA A 667 -14.25 17.98 -6.83
N LEU A 668 -15.50 18.47 -6.84
CA LEU A 668 -16.39 18.36 -5.67
C LEU A 668 -16.63 16.90 -5.28
N ALA A 669 -16.80 16.00 -6.26
CA ALA A 669 -17.05 14.59 -6.01
C ALA A 669 -15.87 13.88 -5.32
N ASP A 670 -14.65 14.21 -5.74
CA ASP A 670 -13.42 13.66 -5.16
C ASP A 670 -13.27 14.13 -3.70
N HIS A 671 -13.56 15.40 -3.41
CA HIS A 671 -13.57 15.92 -2.03
C HIS A 671 -14.71 15.35 -1.17
N CYS A 672 -15.88 15.11 -1.78
CA CYS A 672 -17.06 14.55 -1.12
C CYS A 672 -16.80 13.12 -0.61
N SER A 673 -16.15 12.29 -1.44
CA SER A 673 -15.84 10.89 -1.15
C SER A 673 -15.11 10.72 0.18
N ALA A 674 -14.00 11.46 0.36
CA ALA A 674 -13.19 11.40 1.58
C ALA A 674 -13.94 11.95 2.82
N GLY A 675 -14.77 12.98 2.65
CA GLY A 675 -15.56 13.56 3.75
C GLY A 675 -16.64 12.61 4.27
N ILE A 676 -17.35 11.94 3.36
CA ILE A 676 -18.40 10.96 3.69
C ILE A 676 -17.82 9.74 4.40
N GLU A 677 -16.69 9.19 3.91
CA GLU A 677 -16.08 8.00 4.51
C GLU A 677 -15.57 8.28 5.94
N ARG A 678 -14.93 9.43 6.14
CA ARG A 678 -14.49 9.86 7.48
C ARG A 678 -15.66 9.99 8.46
N ALA A 679 -16.77 10.60 8.04
CA ALA A 679 -17.96 10.71 8.87
C ALA A 679 -18.53 9.31 9.22
N ARG A 680 -18.53 8.38 8.26
CA ARG A 680 -18.94 6.99 8.47
C ARG A 680 -18.07 6.26 9.50
N LEU A 681 -16.76 6.47 9.48
CA LEU A 681 -15.84 5.92 10.47
C LEU A 681 -16.09 6.48 11.87
N TYR A 682 -16.41 7.78 11.98
CA TYR A 682 -16.80 8.38 13.26
C TYR A 682 -18.12 7.81 13.80
N GLU A 683 -19.12 7.64 12.94
CA GLU A 683 -20.39 6.98 13.31
C GLU A 683 -20.14 5.54 13.76
N LEU A 684 -19.29 4.78 13.07
CA LEU A 684 -18.94 3.40 13.44
C LEU A 684 -18.19 3.32 14.79
N LEU A 685 -17.26 4.24 15.03
CA LEU A 685 -16.53 4.32 16.28
C LEU A 685 -17.46 4.67 17.45
N GLY A 686 -18.33 5.68 17.28
CA GLY A 686 -19.33 6.07 18.27
C GLY A 686 -20.34 4.94 18.54
N PHE A 687 -20.81 4.27 17.49
CA PHE A 687 -21.72 3.12 17.61
C PHE A 687 -21.08 1.94 18.35
N ASN A 688 -19.80 1.65 18.09
CA ASN A 688 -19.08 0.61 18.82
C ASN A 688 -18.82 0.98 20.29
N GLU A 689 -18.50 2.24 20.59
CA GLU A 689 -18.32 2.71 21.95
C GLU A 689 -19.63 2.64 22.77
N GLU A 690 -20.74 3.08 22.17
CA GLU A 690 -22.07 3.01 22.79
C GLU A 690 -22.52 1.56 22.98
N ARG A 691 -22.24 0.68 22.02
CA ARG A 691 -22.52 -0.76 22.13
C ARG A 691 -21.71 -1.42 23.24
N PHE A 692 -20.41 -1.14 23.35
CA PHE A 692 -19.58 -1.63 24.44
C PHE A 692 -20.10 -1.13 25.79
N ARG A 693 -20.38 0.18 25.91
CA ARG A 693 -20.94 0.78 27.12
C ARG A 693 -22.27 0.14 27.53
N THR A 694 -23.13 -0.15 26.56
CA THR A 694 -24.42 -0.82 26.79
C THR A 694 -24.23 -2.24 27.28
N VAL A 695 -23.36 -3.03 26.63
CA VAL A 695 -23.06 -4.41 27.06
C VAL A 695 -22.43 -4.41 28.45
N TRP A 696 -21.45 -3.54 28.68
CA TRP A 696 -20.78 -3.39 29.97
C TRP A 696 -21.81 -3.08 31.08
N GLN A 697 -22.65 -2.07 30.90
CA GLN A 697 -23.61 -1.62 31.91
C GLN A 697 -24.79 -2.57 32.12
N ARG A 698 -25.28 -3.24 31.07
CA ARG A 698 -26.48 -4.10 31.13
C ARG A 698 -26.19 -5.59 31.26
N ALA A 699 -24.92 -6.01 31.19
CA ALA A 699 -24.59 -7.42 31.39
C ALA A 699 -25.07 -7.89 32.77
N GLY A 700 -25.77 -9.02 32.81
CA GLY A 700 -26.24 -9.63 34.06
C GLY A 700 -25.13 -10.28 34.89
N ASN A 701 -23.97 -10.55 34.29
CA ASN A 701 -22.80 -11.08 34.98
C ASN A 701 -21.92 -9.93 35.48
N GLY A 702 -21.27 -10.12 36.62
CA GLY A 702 -20.30 -9.17 37.14
C GLY A 702 -19.04 -9.16 36.26
N MET A 703 -18.60 -8.00 35.81
CA MET A 703 -17.39 -7.81 35.02
C MET A 703 -16.42 -6.89 35.76
N ARG A 704 -15.13 -7.25 35.74
CA ARG A 704 -14.05 -6.50 36.38
C ARG A 704 -12.80 -6.53 35.51
N LEU A 705 -12.19 -5.37 35.33
CA LEU A 705 -10.92 -5.21 34.64
C LEU A 705 -9.79 -5.00 35.64
N THR A 706 -8.69 -5.74 35.53
CA THR A 706 -7.50 -5.59 36.38
C THR A 706 -6.21 -5.52 35.56
N ASP A 707 -5.27 -4.68 35.99
CA ASP A 707 -3.93 -4.56 35.37
C ASP A 707 -2.95 -5.63 35.87
N SER A 708 -1.67 -5.52 35.49
CA SER A 708 -0.60 -6.46 35.88
C SER A 708 -0.32 -6.51 37.38
N GLU A 709 -0.64 -5.45 38.12
CA GLU A 709 -0.45 -5.37 39.57
C GLU A 709 -1.68 -5.86 40.35
N GLY A 710 -2.77 -6.18 39.65
CA GLY A 710 -4.02 -6.62 40.24
C GLY A 710 -4.87 -5.46 40.77
N ILE A 711 -4.61 -4.24 40.30
CA ILE A 711 -5.43 -3.07 40.59
C ILE A 711 -6.65 -3.07 39.67
N ILE A 712 -7.82 -2.87 40.25
CA ILE A 712 -9.08 -2.77 39.52
C ILE A 712 -9.08 -1.46 38.73
N LYS A 713 -9.16 -1.55 37.40
CA LYS A 713 -9.32 -0.39 36.52
C LYS A 713 -10.77 -0.01 36.32
N ASP A 714 -11.64 -1.00 36.18
CA ASP A 714 -13.07 -0.76 36.05
C ASP A 714 -13.90 -1.97 36.48
N VAL A 715 -15.17 -1.71 36.80
CA VAL A 715 -16.20 -2.71 37.13
C VAL A 715 -17.53 -2.30 36.53
N ASN A 716 -18.38 -3.27 36.19
CA ASN A 716 -19.75 -2.99 35.78
C ASN A 716 -20.73 -2.95 36.98
N PRO A 717 -21.96 -2.44 36.80
CA PRO A 717 -22.96 -2.39 37.87
C PRO A 717 -23.27 -3.76 38.46
N ALA A 718 -23.41 -4.80 37.62
CA ALA A 718 -23.66 -6.15 38.09
C ALA A 718 -22.55 -6.68 39.01
N PHE A 719 -21.29 -6.31 38.79
CA PHE A 719 -20.20 -6.68 39.69
C PHE A 719 -20.30 -5.96 41.04
N CYS A 720 -20.68 -4.68 41.02
CA CYS A 720 -20.92 -3.90 42.24
C CYS A 720 -22.02 -4.55 43.10
N ASP A 721 -23.13 -4.94 42.47
CA ASP A 721 -24.24 -5.65 43.13
C ASP A 721 -23.80 -7.04 43.63
N LEU A 722 -23.00 -7.75 42.84
CA LEU A 722 -22.49 -9.08 43.15
C LEU A 722 -21.66 -9.10 44.44
N VAL A 723 -20.75 -8.14 44.60
CA VAL A 723 -19.86 -8.03 45.76
C VAL A 723 -20.39 -7.11 46.85
N GLY A 724 -21.44 -6.34 46.58
CA GLY A 724 -22.09 -5.41 47.51
C GLY A 724 -21.31 -4.12 47.78
N MET A 725 -20.41 -3.70 46.88
CA MET A 725 -19.62 -2.47 47.05
C MET A 725 -19.84 -1.51 45.87
N PRO A 726 -19.94 -0.19 46.12
CA PRO A 726 -20.07 0.78 45.06
C PRO A 726 -18.76 0.89 44.26
N ARG A 727 -18.88 1.25 42.98
CA ARG A 727 -17.76 1.33 42.03
C ARG A 727 -16.59 2.16 42.55
N GLU A 728 -16.87 3.28 43.22
CA GLU A 728 -15.87 4.23 43.74
C GLU A 728 -14.97 3.63 44.82
N GLN A 729 -15.45 2.58 45.50
CA GLN A 729 -14.67 1.85 46.52
C GLN A 729 -13.88 0.68 45.93
N LEU A 730 -14.17 0.29 44.69
CA LEU A 730 -13.52 -0.82 43.98
C LEU A 730 -12.42 -0.31 43.05
N VAL A 731 -12.71 0.71 42.23
CA VAL A 731 -11.78 1.22 41.22
C VAL A 731 -10.55 1.85 41.88
N GLY A 732 -9.37 1.53 41.34
CA GLY A 732 -8.08 1.96 41.87
C GLY A 732 -7.62 1.18 43.11
N LYS A 733 -8.38 0.19 43.58
CA LYS A 733 -7.99 -0.69 44.69
C LYS A 733 -7.50 -2.05 44.19
N PRO A 734 -6.66 -2.77 44.96
CA PRO A 734 -6.34 -4.16 44.67
C PRO A 734 -7.61 -5.01 44.66
N PHE A 735 -7.69 -6.00 43.78
CA PHE A 735 -8.88 -6.83 43.66
C PHE A 735 -9.24 -7.63 44.92
N THR A 736 -8.34 -7.70 45.89
CA THR A 736 -8.61 -8.34 47.18
C THR A 736 -9.49 -7.50 48.11
N VAL A 737 -9.79 -6.24 47.76
CA VAL A 737 -10.56 -5.30 48.60
C VAL A 737 -11.94 -5.82 48.99
N TYR A 738 -12.56 -6.66 48.18
CA TYR A 738 -13.89 -7.21 48.43
C TYR A 738 -13.87 -8.62 49.06
N TYR A 739 -12.70 -9.14 49.45
CA TYR A 739 -12.57 -10.38 50.22
C TYR A 739 -12.69 -10.13 51.72
N ALA A 740 -13.13 -11.14 52.48
CA ALA A 740 -12.94 -11.14 53.92
C ALA A 740 -11.44 -11.15 54.28
N GLU A 741 -11.08 -10.42 55.33
CA GLU A 741 -9.70 -10.06 55.70
C GLU A 741 -8.77 -11.29 55.84
N GLU A 742 -9.32 -12.40 56.34
CA GLU A 742 -8.65 -13.69 56.56
C GLU A 742 -8.17 -14.38 55.27
N TYR A 743 -8.60 -13.93 54.07
CA TYR A 743 -8.31 -14.57 52.78
C TYR A 743 -7.44 -13.72 51.82
N THR A 744 -6.83 -12.65 52.32
CA THR A 744 -6.05 -11.70 51.51
C THR A 744 -4.58 -12.10 51.32
N THR A 745 -4.02 -12.90 52.24
CA THR A 745 -2.61 -13.27 52.23
C THR A 745 -2.23 -14.07 50.99
N ASN A 746 -1.23 -13.59 50.24
CA ASN A 746 -0.66 -14.16 48.99
C ASN A 746 -1.54 -14.12 47.73
N ALA A 747 -2.74 -13.53 47.75
CA ALA A 747 -3.61 -13.48 46.57
C ALA A 747 -3.06 -12.57 45.45
N ILE A 748 -2.51 -11.41 45.79
CA ILE A 748 -1.94 -10.45 44.82
C ILE A 748 -0.66 -11.01 44.20
N SER A 749 0.24 -11.60 45.01
CA SER A 749 1.48 -12.22 44.50
C SER A 749 1.19 -13.33 43.48
N ARG A 750 0.25 -14.23 43.80
CA ARG A 750 -0.14 -15.31 42.88
C ARG A 750 -0.79 -14.80 41.59
N TYR A 751 -1.48 -13.66 41.66
CA TYR A 751 -2.04 -13.01 40.49
C TYR A 751 -0.93 -12.44 39.61
N ALA A 752 0.03 -11.71 40.20
CA ALA A 752 1.16 -11.13 39.48
C ALA A 752 2.00 -12.22 38.78
N ASP A 753 2.29 -13.33 39.46
CA ASP A 753 3.02 -14.46 38.88
C ASP A 753 2.28 -15.07 37.66
N ARG A 754 0.95 -15.20 37.75
CA ARG A 754 0.11 -15.71 36.65
C ARG A 754 0.02 -14.73 35.49
N PHE A 755 -0.06 -13.44 35.80
CA PHE A 755 -0.08 -12.37 34.82
C PHE A 755 1.24 -12.37 34.02
N ALA A 756 2.37 -12.41 34.71
CA ALA A 756 3.71 -12.46 34.10
C ALA A 756 3.93 -13.73 33.28
N ALA A 757 3.41 -14.87 33.74
CA ALA A 757 3.52 -16.15 33.02
C ALA A 757 2.54 -16.28 31.83
N GLY A 758 1.60 -15.35 31.64
CA GLY A 758 0.55 -15.45 30.63
C GLY A 758 -0.40 -16.65 30.84
N LYS A 759 -0.44 -17.22 32.05
CA LYS A 759 -1.20 -18.44 32.37
C LYS A 759 -2.30 -18.14 33.37
N ILE A 760 -3.49 -17.81 32.85
CA ILE A 760 -4.71 -17.71 33.65
C ILE A 760 -5.62 -18.88 33.26
N PRO A 761 -6.20 -19.61 34.22
CA PRO A 761 -7.23 -20.58 33.88
C PRO A 761 -8.41 -19.87 33.20
N GLU A 762 -8.82 -20.35 32.02
CA GLU A 762 -9.90 -19.72 31.24
C GLU A 762 -11.21 -19.66 32.02
N VAL A 763 -11.57 -20.74 32.72
CA VAL A 763 -12.73 -20.82 33.61
C VAL A 763 -12.36 -21.60 34.87
N PHE A 764 -12.70 -21.08 36.03
CA PHE A 764 -12.53 -21.78 37.31
C PHE A 764 -13.62 -21.39 38.31
N GLU A 765 -13.99 -22.34 39.17
CA GLU A 765 -14.88 -22.09 40.31
C GLU A 765 -14.07 -21.64 41.53
N ARG A 766 -14.63 -20.74 42.32
CA ARG A 766 -14.00 -20.24 43.54
C ARG A 766 -15.03 -19.97 44.63
N ASP A 767 -14.85 -20.67 45.74
CA ASP A 767 -15.53 -20.38 46.99
C ASP A 767 -14.87 -19.17 47.64
N MET A 768 -15.67 -18.17 48.01
CA MET A 768 -15.17 -17.01 48.72
C MET A 768 -16.13 -16.48 49.78
N THR A 769 -15.54 -15.90 50.80
CA THR A 769 -16.25 -15.08 51.78
C THR A 769 -15.98 -13.63 51.41
N LEU A 770 -17.05 -12.88 51.13
CA LEU A 770 -17.00 -11.46 50.83
C LEU A 770 -16.72 -10.65 52.11
N TRP A 771 -16.30 -9.39 51.94
CA TRP A 771 -16.04 -8.44 53.02
C TRP A 771 -17.17 -8.31 54.06
N ASN A 772 -18.43 -8.52 53.64
CA ASN A 772 -19.62 -8.46 54.49
C ASN A 772 -19.99 -9.80 55.17
N GLY A 773 -19.13 -10.82 55.06
CA GLY A 773 -19.35 -12.16 55.62
C GLY A 773 -20.21 -13.08 54.76
N ARG A 774 -20.77 -12.61 53.62
CA ARG A 774 -21.52 -13.46 52.69
C ARG A 774 -20.59 -14.49 52.05
N LYS A 775 -20.95 -15.77 52.17
CA LYS A 775 -20.31 -16.85 51.43
C LYS A 775 -20.95 -17.00 50.05
N ALA A 776 -20.13 -17.02 49.02
CA ALA A 776 -20.57 -17.15 47.64
C ALA A 776 -19.63 -18.09 46.87
N ILE A 777 -20.20 -18.81 45.91
CA ILE A 777 -19.48 -19.65 44.95
C ILE A 777 -19.53 -18.93 43.60
N PHE A 778 -18.38 -18.43 43.15
CA PHE A 778 -18.28 -17.76 41.86
C PHE A 778 -17.61 -18.64 40.82
N GLU A 779 -18.23 -18.74 39.66
CA GLU A 779 -17.56 -19.17 38.44
C GLU A 779 -16.91 -17.92 37.81
N VAL A 780 -15.60 -17.98 37.59
CA VAL A 780 -14.81 -16.87 37.08
C VAL A 780 -14.20 -17.26 35.74
N THR A 781 -14.56 -16.52 34.70
CA THR A 781 -13.92 -16.58 33.38
C THR A 781 -12.92 -15.43 33.28
N SER A 782 -11.68 -15.72 32.88
CA SER A 782 -10.63 -14.70 32.79
C SER A 782 -10.00 -14.68 31.40
N THR A 783 -9.94 -13.51 30.78
CA THR A 783 -9.39 -13.33 29.43
C THR A 783 -8.38 -12.18 29.42
N PHE A 784 -7.23 -12.41 28.77
CA PHE A 784 -6.29 -11.33 28.47
C PHE A 784 -6.81 -10.46 27.35
N MET A 785 -6.71 -9.14 27.54
CA MET A 785 -6.99 -8.17 26.50
C MET A 785 -5.91 -7.11 26.45
N THR A 786 -5.60 -6.66 25.25
CA THR A 786 -4.68 -5.55 25.02
C THR A 786 -5.50 -4.26 24.97
N THR A 787 -5.13 -3.30 25.81
CA THR A 787 -5.71 -1.96 25.83
C THR A 787 -4.63 -0.93 25.47
N SER A 788 -5.03 0.33 25.26
CA SER A 788 -4.10 1.45 25.08
C SER A 788 -3.18 1.67 26.28
N GLU A 789 -3.59 1.23 27.47
CA GLU A 789 -2.81 1.33 28.72
C GLU A 789 -1.97 0.07 29.00
N GLY A 790 -1.98 -0.92 28.10
CA GLY A 790 -1.24 -2.17 28.21
C GLY A 790 -2.13 -3.40 28.31
N ALA A 791 -1.51 -4.55 28.59
CA ALA A 791 -2.24 -5.80 28.81
C ALA A 791 -3.06 -5.72 30.10
N MET A 792 -4.27 -6.24 30.07
CA MET A 792 -5.18 -6.31 31.22
C MET A 792 -5.93 -7.65 31.22
N ILE A 793 -6.54 -7.97 32.35
CA ILE A 793 -7.41 -9.15 32.50
C ILE A 793 -8.85 -8.68 32.69
N LEU A 794 -9.73 -9.16 31.81
CA LEU A 794 -11.18 -9.10 32.00
C LEU A 794 -11.63 -10.36 32.74
N GLY A 795 -12.14 -10.17 33.96
CA GLY A 795 -12.81 -11.22 34.73
C GLY A 795 -14.32 -11.09 34.62
N VAL A 796 -15.00 -12.17 34.22
CA VAL A 796 -16.46 -12.29 34.23
C VAL A 796 -16.85 -13.27 35.35
N PHE A 797 -17.76 -12.83 36.21
CA PHE A 797 -18.13 -13.49 37.45
C PHE A 797 -19.61 -13.85 37.41
N ARG A 798 -19.90 -15.13 37.67
CA ARG A 798 -21.26 -15.64 37.78
C ARG A 798 -21.47 -16.28 39.15
N ASP A 799 -22.51 -15.85 39.87
CA ASP A 799 -22.90 -16.46 41.14
C ASP A 799 -23.59 -17.80 40.89
N ARG A 800 -23.01 -18.88 41.41
CA ARG A 800 -23.57 -20.25 41.34
C ARG A 800 -24.01 -20.79 42.70
N THR A 801 -24.06 -19.93 43.72
CA THR A 801 -24.34 -20.35 45.11
C THR A 801 -25.70 -21.07 45.22
N THR A 802 -26.76 -20.49 44.64
CA THR A 802 -28.12 -21.05 44.70
C THR A 802 -28.23 -22.38 43.93
N GLU A 803 -27.64 -22.43 42.73
CA GLU A 803 -27.69 -23.60 41.87
C GLU A 803 -26.98 -24.80 42.51
N LYS A 804 -25.76 -24.59 43.05
CA LYS A 804 -25.00 -25.66 43.73
C LYS A 804 -25.70 -26.15 44.98
N LYS A 805 -26.33 -25.25 45.75
CA LYS A 805 -27.12 -25.63 46.93
C LYS A 805 -28.30 -26.53 46.53
N LEU A 806 -29.01 -26.17 45.47
CA LEU A 806 -30.13 -26.96 44.95
C LEU A 806 -29.66 -28.32 44.41
N GLU A 807 -28.53 -28.39 43.71
CA GLU A 807 -27.96 -29.65 43.22
C GLU A 807 -27.61 -30.59 44.38
N MET A 808 -26.99 -30.06 45.44
CA MET A 808 -26.69 -30.82 46.66
C MET A 808 -27.98 -31.33 47.33
N ASP A 809 -29.00 -30.49 47.44
CA ASP A 809 -30.29 -30.86 48.02
C ASP A 809 -31.00 -31.94 47.17
N LEU A 810 -31.00 -31.81 45.85
CA LEU A 810 -31.56 -32.81 44.92
C LEU A 810 -30.87 -34.17 45.02
N LYS A 811 -29.53 -34.19 45.10
CA LYS A 811 -28.78 -35.45 45.30
C LYS A 811 -29.16 -36.13 46.61
N ARG A 812 -29.36 -35.35 47.68
CA ARG A 812 -29.82 -35.86 48.97
C ARG A 812 -31.23 -36.44 48.88
N TYR A 813 -32.17 -35.72 48.28
CA TYR A 813 -33.55 -36.20 48.08
C TYR A 813 -33.62 -37.46 47.22
N ALA A 814 -32.83 -37.55 46.14
CA ALA A 814 -32.78 -38.73 45.29
C ALA A 814 -32.29 -39.96 46.06
N SER A 815 -31.24 -39.80 46.88
CA SER A 815 -30.72 -40.88 47.73
C SER A 815 -31.73 -41.33 48.79
N ASP A 816 -32.46 -40.39 49.40
CA ASP A 816 -33.51 -40.71 50.39
C ASP A 816 -34.68 -41.47 49.75
N LEU A 817 -35.11 -41.08 48.54
CA LEU A 817 -36.17 -41.77 47.79
C LEU A 817 -35.79 -43.22 47.41
N GLU A 818 -34.55 -43.44 46.98
CA GLU A 818 -34.05 -44.78 46.64
C GLU A 818 -34.09 -45.72 47.87
N ARG A 819 -33.72 -45.20 49.04
CA ARG A 819 -33.79 -45.95 50.31
C ARG A 819 -35.23 -46.32 50.67
N PHE A 820 -36.18 -45.39 50.56
CA PHE A 820 -37.60 -45.67 50.83
C PHE A 820 -38.26 -46.62 49.83
N ALA A 821 -37.82 -46.61 48.57
CA ALA A 821 -38.37 -47.48 47.54
C ALA A 821 -37.93 -48.96 47.70
N THR A 822 -36.79 -49.21 48.35
CA THR A 822 -36.16 -50.54 48.41
C THR A 822 -36.22 -51.21 49.78
N THR A 823 -36.24 -50.44 50.87
CA THR A 823 -36.16 -50.96 52.25
C THR A 823 -37.42 -50.69 53.06
N ASP A 824 -37.71 -51.56 54.03
CA ASP A 824 -38.73 -51.33 55.06
C ASP A 824 -38.14 -50.46 56.17
N THR A 825 -38.75 -49.30 56.42
CA THR A 825 -38.17 -48.28 57.31
C THR A 825 -38.12 -48.69 58.78
N LEU A 826 -38.94 -49.66 59.20
CA LEU A 826 -39.00 -50.11 60.59
C LEU A 826 -37.92 -51.16 60.91
N THR A 827 -37.73 -52.11 59.99
CA THR A 827 -36.83 -53.26 60.18
C THR A 827 -35.46 -53.06 59.55
N GLY A 828 -35.34 -52.13 58.58
CA GLY A 828 -34.14 -51.89 57.81
C GLY A 828 -33.72 -53.05 56.90
N LEU A 829 -34.61 -54.03 56.71
CA LEU A 829 -34.53 -55.08 55.69
C LEU A 829 -35.12 -54.57 54.36
N TYR A 830 -35.01 -55.37 53.30
CA TYR A 830 -35.73 -55.03 52.07
C TYR A 830 -37.25 -55.07 52.28
N ASN A 831 -37.98 -54.27 51.51
CA ASN A 831 -39.43 -54.39 51.48
C ASN A 831 -39.86 -55.58 50.59
N ARG A 832 -41.11 -56.03 50.76
CA ARG A 832 -41.67 -57.15 49.99
C ARG A 832 -41.49 -57.01 48.48
N ARG A 833 -41.68 -55.80 47.93
CA ARG A 833 -41.59 -55.56 46.49
C ARG A 833 -40.17 -55.83 45.99
N HIS A 834 -39.16 -55.22 46.60
CA HIS A 834 -37.78 -55.39 46.20
C HIS A 834 -37.30 -56.83 46.38
N PHE A 835 -37.75 -57.51 47.44
CA PHE A 835 -37.48 -58.92 47.67
C PHE A 835 -37.97 -59.82 46.54
N LEU A 836 -39.24 -59.65 46.12
CA LEU A 836 -39.83 -60.45 45.04
C LEU A 836 -39.12 -60.20 43.71
N GLU A 837 -38.76 -58.94 43.42
CA GLU A 837 -37.97 -58.58 42.24
C GLU A 837 -36.64 -59.35 42.25
N ARG A 838 -35.86 -59.30 43.35
CA ARG A 838 -34.59 -60.04 43.44
C ARG A 838 -34.75 -61.56 43.42
N LEU A 839 -35.72 -62.10 44.15
CA LEU A 839 -35.99 -63.53 44.21
C LEU A 839 -36.32 -64.09 42.82
N SER A 840 -37.08 -63.34 42.00
CA SER A 840 -37.43 -63.77 40.64
C SER A 840 -36.19 -63.99 39.77
N HIS A 841 -35.19 -63.12 39.89
CA HIS A 841 -33.92 -63.25 39.18
C HIS A 841 -33.12 -64.46 39.67
N GLU A 842 -33.06 -64.67 40.98
CA GLU A 842 -32.31 -65.78 41.58
C GLU A 842 -32.94 -67.15 41.30
N VAL A 843 -34.27 -67.26 41.29
CA VAL A 843 -34.97 -68.51 40.90
C VAL A 843 -34.62 -68.87 39.45
N VAL A 844 -34.68 -67.91 38.53
CA VAL A 844 -34.30 -68.15 37.12
C VAL A 844 -32.84 -68.58 37.01
N ALA A 845 -31.94 -67.94 37.78
CA ALA A 845 -30.52 -68.30 37.78
C ALA A 845 -30.28 -69.72 38.33
N ALA A 846 -30.91 -70.09 39.44
CA ALA A 846 -30.76 -71.39 40.09
C ALA A 846 -31.32 -72.54 39.23
N LEU A 847 -32.47 -72.37 38.58
CA LEU A 847 -33.02 -73.36 37.63
C LEU A 847 -32.11 -73.59 36.42
N ARG A 848 -31.35 -72.56 35.99
CA ARG A 848 -30.41 -72.66 34.88
C ARG A 848 -29.08 -73.31 35.26
N TYR A 849 -28.67 -73.22 36.52
CA TYR A 849 -27.39 -73.69 37.02
C TYR A 849 -27.59 -74.63 38.22
N PRO A 850 -27.83 -75.94 38.01
CA PRO A 850 -28.21 -76.89 39.06
C PRO A 850 -27.18 -77.05 40.18
N ASN A 851 -25.91 -76.70 39.93
CA ASN A 851 -24.83 -76.76 40.91
C ASN A 851 -24.84 -75.57 41.90
N ARG A 852 -25.89 -74.75 41.92
CA ARG A 852 -26.06 -73.62 42.86
C ARG A 852 -27.37 -73.79 43.62
N PRO A 853 -27.36 -74.43 44.80
CA PRO A 853 -28.58 -74.60 45.58
C PRO A 853 -29.11 -73.24 46.03
N LEU A 854 -30.42 -73.03 45.90
CA LEU A 854 -31.13 -71.85 46.39
C LEU A 854 -32.17 -72.33 47.39
N SER A 855 -32.13 -71.79 48.61
CA SER A 855 -33.11 -72.10 49.65
C SER A 855 -33.83 -70.84 50.10
N ILE A 856 -35.07 -70.99 50.54
CA ILE A 856 -35.90 -69.90 51.05
C ILE A 856 -36.48 -70.27 52.41
N LEU A 857 -36.53 -69.27 53.28
CA LEU A 857 -37.07 -69.33 54.62
C LEU A 857 -38.28 -68.40 54.65
N MET A 858 -39.43 -68.94 55.05
CA MET A 858 -40.61 -68.16 55.40
C MET A 858 -40.74 -68.17 56.92
N MET A 859 -40.67 -67.00 57.54
CA MET A 859 -40.65 -66.83 58.98
C MET A 859 -41.83 -65.98 59.45
N ASP A 860 -42.40 -66.34 60.58
CA ASP A 860 -43.46 -65.57 61.23
C ASP A 860 -43.24 -65.55 62.75
N LEU A 861 -43.47 -64.39 63.35
CA LEU A 861 -43.35 -64.18 64.79
C LEU A 861 -44.57 -64.74 65.51
N ASP A 862 -44.36 -65.76 66.36
CA ASP A 862 -45.43 -66.47 67.03
C ASP A 862 -46.18 -65.56 68.02
N HIS A 863 -47.51 -65.54 67.89
CA HIS A 863 -48.40 -64.78 68.79
C HIS A 863 -48.08 -63.27 68.84
N PHE A 864 -47.51 -62.69 67.78
CA PHE A 864 -47.16 -61.27 67.74
C PHE A 864 -48.36 -60.34 67.98
N LYS A 865 -49.54 -60.68 67.46
CA LYS A 865 -50.78 -59.94 67.78
C LYS A 865 -51.02 -59.81 69.29
N SER A 866 -50.77 -60.86 70.08
CA SER A 866 -50.91 -60.81 71.53
C SER A 866 -49.93 -59.83 72.18
N ILE A 867 -48.73 -59.65 71.60
CA ILE A 867 -47.77 -58.64 72.05
C ILE A 867 -48.32 -57.23 71.80
N ASN A 868 -48.85 -56.97 70.60
CA ASN A 868 -49.47 -55.67 70.29
C ASN A 868 -50.68 -55.39 71.20
N ASP A 869 -51.54 -56.39 71.39
CA ASP A 869 -52.76 -56.25 72.20
C ASP A 869 -52.44 -56.06 73.70
N THR A 870 -51.30 -56.59 74.18
CA THR A 870 -50.91 -56.55 75.62
C THR A 870 -49.98 -55.38 75.96
N PHE A 871 -49.03 -55.04 75.09
CA PHE A 871 -47.94 -54.09 75.35
C PHE A 871 -47.94 -52.88 74.41
N GLY A 872 -48.90 -52.81 73.48
CA GLY A 872 -49.06 -51.72 72.52
C GLY A 872 -48.18 -51.84 71.28
N HIS A 873 -48.56 -51.09 70.24
CA HIS A 873 -47.88 -51.11 68.93
C HIS A 873 -46.41 -50.69 68.99
N MET A 874 -46.02 -49.77 69.88
CA MET A 874 -44.61 -49.38 70.02
C MET A 874 -43.71 -50.53 70.49
N ALA A 875 -44.24 -51.40 71.36
CA ALA A 875 -43.53 -52.60 71.79
C ALA A 875 -43.43 -53.62 70.65
N GLY A 876 -44.49 -53.77 69.85
CA GLY A 876 -44.46 -54.58 68.62
C GLY A 876 -43.47 -54.05 67.59
N ASP A 877 -43.40 -52.74 67.38
CA ASP A 877 -42.43 -52.11 66.48
C ASP A 877 -40.99 -52.34 66.93
N SER A 878 -40.74 -52.28 68.24
CA SER A 878 -39.42 -52.60 68.82
C SER A 878 -39.05 -54.07 68.61
N VAL A 879 -40.02 -54.97 68.72
CA VAL A 879 -39.83 -56.40 68.41
C VAL A 879 -39.48 -56.58 66.94
N LEU A 880 -40.24 -56.00 66.02
CA LEU A 880 -39.99 -56.09 64.58
C LEU A 880 -38.63 -55.52 64.19
N SER A 881 -38.28 -54.35 64.72
CA SER A 881 -37.00 -53.69 64.45
C SER A 881 -35.82 -54.56 64.90
N ARG A 882 -35.87 -55.10 66.13
CA ARG A 882 -34.83 -55.98 66.64
C ARG A 882 -34.77 -57.31 65.89
N THR A 883 -35.90 -57.87 65.48
CA THR A 883 -35.93 -59.06 64.62
C THR A 883 -35.23 -58.78 63.29
N GLY A 884 -35.46 -57.62 62.68
CA GLY A 884 -34.75 -57.19 61.46
C GLY A 884 -33.23 -57.05 61.65
N GLU A 885 -32.79 -56.53 62.80
CA GLU A 885 -31.36 -56.49 63.17
C GLU A 885 -30.76 -57.88 63.32
N ILE A 886 -31.41 -58.78 64.08
CA ILE A 886 -30.95 -60.17 64.28
C ILE A 886 -30.80 -60.89 62.94
N ILE A 887 -31.77 -60.71 62.03
CA ILE A 887 -31.68 -61.29 60.69
C ILE A 887 -30.45 -60.75 59.95
N ARG A 888 -30.19 -59.44 59.94
CA ARG A 888 -29.01 -58.84 59.28
C ARG A 888 -27.68 -59.27 59.88
N GLU A 889 -27.63 -59.51 61.19
CA GLU A 889 -26.44 -59.99 61.89
C GLU A 889 -26.09 -61.44 61.54
N ILE A 890 -27.10 -62.27 61.18
CA ILE A 890 -26.94 -63.70 60.93
C ILE A 890 -26.71 -64.03 59.45
N ILE A 891 -27.41 -63.34 58.54
CA ILE A 891 -27.32 -63.62 57.10
C ILE A 891 -26.03 -63.06 56.48
N ARG A 892 -25.60 -63.64 55.35
CA ARG A 892 -24.41 -63.18 54.62
C ARG A 892 -24.76 -62.03 53.68
N VAL A 893 -23.75 -61.33 53.18
CA VAL A 893 -23.91 -60.27 52.15
C VAL A 893 -24.59 -60.78 50.87
N THR A 894 -24.44 -62.05 50.55
CA THR A 894 -25.07 -62.70 49.38
C THR A 894 -26.53 -63.09 49.61
N ASP A 895 -26.94 -63.18 50.87
CA ASP A 895 -28.30 -63.56 51.25
C ASP A 895 -29.18 -62.32 51.29
N VAL A 896 -30.47 -62.51 51.02
CA VAL A 896 -31.41 -61.39 50.93
C VAL A 896 -32.57 -61.67 51.87
N ALA A 897 -32.84 -60.72 52.75
CA ALA A 897 -33.95 -60.77 53.71
C ALA A 897 -34.86 -59.57 53.57
N ALA A 898 -36.15 -59.79 53.80
CA ALA A 898 -37.17 -58.78 53.70
C ALA A 898 -38.28 -58.97 54.73
N ARG A 899 -38.93 -57.85 55.08
CA ARG A 899 -40.24 -57.90 55.73
C ARG A 899 -41.30 -58.18 54.67
N TYR A 900 -41.85 -59.40 54.71
CA TYR A 900 -42.76 -59.89 53.68
C TYR A 900 -44.19 -59.38 53.90
N GLY A 901 -44.63 -59.23 55.15
CA GLY A 901 -45.90 -58.59 55.49
C GLY A 901 -46.15 -58.62 56.99
N GLY A 902 -46.62 -57.52 57.60
CA GLY A 902 -46.96 -57.50 59.03
C GLY A 902 -45.81 -57.98 59.94
N GLU A 903 -45.94 -59.22 60.45
CA GLU A 903 -44.99 -59.93 61.32
C GLU A 903 -44.19 -61.04 60.61
N GLU A 904 -44.35 -61.14 59.30
CA GLU A 904 -43.74 -62.15 58.42
C GLU A 904 -42.46 -61.62 57.78
N PHE A 905 -41.43 -62.46 57.77
CA PHE A 905 -40.14 -62.21 57.16
C PHE A 905 -39.82 -63.32 56.18
N CYS A 906 -39.19 -62.96 55.06
CA CYS A 906 -38.76 -63.92 54.06
C CYS A 906 -37.27 -63.72 53.77
N ILE A 907 -36.54 -64.82 53.67
CA ILE A 907 -35.09 -64.82 53.46
C ILE A 907 -34.79 -65.85 52.38
N PHE A 908 -34.04 -65.48 51.34
CA PHE A 908 -33.47 -66.47 50.43
C PHE A 908 -31.95 -66.51 50.55
N LEU A 909 -31.41 -67.73 50.47
CA LEU A 909 -30.02 -68.05 50.71
C LEU A 909 -29.42 -68.62 49.43
N THR A 910 -28.53 -67.86 48.81
CA THR A 910 -27.86 -68.27 47.56
C THR A 910 -26.71 -69.24 47.87
N GLY A 911 -26.60 -70.32 47.12
CA GLY A 911 -25.54 -71.32 47.32
C GLY A 911 -25.68 -72.13 48.61
N THR A 912 -26.89 -72.24 49.16
CA THR A 912 -27.16 -72.96 50.41
C THR A 912 -28.24 -74.02 50.16
N ASP A 913 -27.91 -75.27 50.49
CA ASP A 913 -28.82 -76.41 50.42
C ASP A 913 -29.80 -76.44 51.60
N LEU A 914 -30.72 -77.41 51.59
CA LEU A 914 -31.77 -77.53 52.59
C LEU A 914 -31.23 -77.67 54.01
N ASP A 915 -30.16 -78.45 54.20
CA ASP A 915 -29.56 -78.70 55.50
C ASP A 915 -28.90 -77.43 56.07
N GLY A 916 -28.12 -76.73 55.25
CA GLY A 916 -27.52 -75.45 55.62
C GLY A 916 -28.58 -74.38 55.91
N ALA A 917 -29.65 -74.34 55.13
CA ALA A 917 -30.77 -73.41 55.34
C ALA A 917 -31.54 -73.72 56.63
N ALA A 918 -31.77 -75.00 56.93
CA ALA A 918 -32.41 -75.44 58.16
C ALA A 918 -31.56 -75.15 59.41
N GLU A 919 -30.22 -75.24 59.31
CA GLU A 919 -29.30 -74.83 60.37
C GLU A 919 -29.41 -73.33 60.66
N LEU A 920 -29.36 -72.49 59.62
CA LEU A 920 -29.50 -71.05 59.76
C LEU A 920 -30.88 -70.66 60.34
N ALA A 921 -31.94 -71.33 59.90
CA ALA A 921 -33.28 -71.16 60.46
C ALA A 921 -33.33 -71.54 61.96
N ARG A 922 -32.68 -72.63 62.37
CA ARG A 922 -32.65 -73.05 63.77
C ARG A 922 -31.92 -72.03 64.64
N ARG A 923 -30.82 -71.47 64.13
CA ARG A 923 -30.10 -70.38 64.79
C ARG A 923 -30.97 -69.12 64.91
N LEU A 924 -31.69 -68.73 63.86
CA LEU A 924 -32.65 -67.61 63.92
C LEU A 924 -33.72 -67.82 64.99
N CYS A 925 -34.34 -69.01 65.07
CA CYS A 925 -35.30 -69.33 66.13
C CYS A 925 -34.68 -69.19 67.53
N GLN A 926 -33.45 -69.67 67.73
CA GLN A 926 -32.75 -69.60 69.02
C GLN A 926 -32.42 -68.15 69.42
N ASP A 927 -31.84 -67.37 68.51
CA ASP A 927 -31.42 -65.99 68.77
C ASP A 927 -32.64 -65.08 69.02
N ILE A 928 -33.74 -65.29 68.29
CA ILE A 928 -35.01 -64.58 68.53
C ILE A 928 -35.63 -64.98 69.88
N ALA A 929 -35.67 -66.27 70.21
CA ALA A 929 -36.22 -66.75 71.49
C ALA A 929 -35.40 -66.30 72.72
N ALA A 930 -34.08 -66.10 72.54
CA ALA A 930 -33.19 -65.59 73.56
C ALA A 930 -33.41 -64.09 73.85
N GLN A 931 -33.90 -63.33 72.87
CA GLN A 931 -34.11 -61.89 73.01
C GLN A 931 -35.18 -61.58 74.07
N LYS A 932 -34.87 -60.62 74.95
CA LYS A 932 -35.80 -60.07 75.94
C LYS A 932 -36.17 -58.65 75.57
N PHE A 933 -37.46 -58.35 75.66
CA PHE A 933 -38.03 -57.03 75.42
C PHE A 933 -38.62 -56.51 76.72
N THR A 934 -38.52 -55.20 76.94
CA THR A 934 -39.09 -54.54 78.12
C THR A 934 -40.03 -53.43 77.66
N SER A 935 -41.28 -53.48 78.12
CA SER A 935 -42.27 -52.41 77.91
C SER A 935 -43.02 -52.20 79.22
N GLU A 936 -43.21 -50.94 79.62
CA GLU A 936 -43.92 -50.57 80.86
C GLU A 936 -43.45 -51.33 82.12
N GLY A 937 -42.15 -51.59 82.23
CA GLY A 937 -41.54 -52.28 83.38
C GLY A 937 -41.75 -53.80 83.42
N LYS A 938 -42.40 -54.41 82.42
CA LYS A 938 -42.56 -55.85 82.27
C LYS A 938 -41.60 -56.39 81.21
N THR A 939 -40.94 -57.50 81.50
CA THR A 939 -40.08 -58.21 80.54
C THR A 939 -40.83 -59.36 79.89
N PHE A 940 -40.77 -59.44 78.56
CA PHE A 940 -41.36 -60.51 77.77
C PHE A 940 -40.38 -61.00 76.69
N GLY A 941 -40.69 -62.15 76.08
CA GLY A 941 -39.95 -62.69 74.94
C GLY A 941 -40.91 -63.08 73.83
N ILE A 942 -40.38 -63.31 72.64
CA ILE A 942 -41.14 -63.79 71.49
C ILE A 942 -40.41 -64.97 70.85
N THR A 943 -41.16 -65.86 70.22
CA THR A 943 -40.59 -66.96 69.43
C THR A 943 -40.98 -66.78 67.97
N CYS A 944 -40.33 -67.52 67.07
CA CYS A 944 -40.72 -67.55 65.68
C CYS A 944 -40.83 -68.98 65.17
N SER A 945 -41.73 -69.16 64.21
CA SER A 945 -41.82 -70.39 63.43
C SER A 945 -41.21 -70.12 62.06
N ILE A 946 -40.46 -71.08 61.51
CA ILE A 946 -39.79 -70.95 60.21
C ILE A 946 -40.06 -72.17 59.34
N GLY A 947 -40.56 -71.95 58.14
CA GLY A 947 -40.63 -72.93 57.05
C GLY A 947 -39.42 -72.79 56.14
N VAL A 948 -38.79 -73.90 55.78
CA VAL A 948 -37.62 -73.91 54.89
C VAL A 948 -37.89 -74.79 53.69
N GLN A 949 -37.58 -74.28 52.50
CA GLN A 949 -37.68 -74.99 51.24
C GLN A 949 -36.41 -74.78 50.42
N GLN A 950 -35.88 -75.85 49.83
CA GLN A 950 -34.87 -75.76 48.77
C GLN A 950 -35.55 -75.81 47.41
N LEU A 951 -35.06 -75.01 46.45
CA LEU A 951 -35.50 -75.07 45.06
C LEU A 951 -35.01 -76.38 44.42
N ASP A 952 -35.92 -77.13 43.82
CA ASP A 952 -35.63 -78.38 43.13
C ASP A 952 -36.43 -78.48 41.82
N GLU A 953 -36.25 -79.56 41.06
CA GLU A 953 -36.91 -79.79 39.77
C GLU A 953 -38.45 -79.86 39.85
N ARG A 954 -39.01 -80.09 41.05
CA ARG A 954 -40.46 -80.16 41.29
C ARG A 954 -41.07 -78.76 41.46
N ILE A 955 -40.24 -77.75 41.74
CA ILE A 955 -40.62 -76.37 41.97
C ILE A 955 -40.24 -75.54 40.74
N GLY A 956 -41.18 -75.44 39.79
CA GLY A 956 -40.92 -74.85 38.47
C GLY A 956 -40.91 -73.32 38.40
N ASP A 957 -41.37 -72.60 39.44
CA ASP A 957 -41.39 -71.14 39.47
C ASP A 957 -41.32 -70.56 40.90
N MET A 958 -41.11 -69.24 40.97
CA MET A 958 -41.01 -68.48 42.23
C MET A 958 -42.28 -68.59 43.11
N THR A 959 -43.46 -68.69 42.49
CA THR A 959 -44.74 -68.75 43.23
C THR A 959 -44.88 -70.08 43.95
N MET A 960 -44.54 -71.18 43.27
CA MET A 960 -44.48 -72.50 43.86
C MET A 960 -43.43 -72.57 44.96
N PHE A 961 -42.29 -71.90 44.77
CA PHE A 961 -41.19 -71.89 45.75
C PHE A 961 -41.58 -71.20 47.07
N LEU A 962 -42.20 -70.03 46.97
CA LEU A 962 -42.76 -69.32 48.13
C LEU A 962 -43.89 -70.12 48.80
N SER A 963 -44.77 -70.74 48.00
CA SER A 963 -45.90 -71.51 48.53
C SER A 963 -45.46 -72.75 49.31
N ALA A 964 -44.41 -73.44 48.87
CA ALA A 964 -43.85 -74.59 49.60
C ALA A 964 -43.21 -74.14 50.94
N ALA A 965 -42.45 -73.04 50.93
CA ALA A 965 -41.91 -72.49 52.18
C ALA A 965 -43.01 -72.06 53.17
N ASP A 966 -44.11 -71.49 52.68
CA ASP A 966 -45.27 -71.12 53.49
C ASP A 966 -46.00 -72.35 54.08
N LYS A 967 -46.17 -73.42 53.30
CA LYS A 967 -46.71 -74.69 53.80
C LYS A 967 -45.81 -75.30 54.88
N ALA A 968 -44.49 -75.26 54.69
CA ALA A 968 -43.53 -75.66 55.71
C ALA A 968 -43.67 -74.82 56.99
N LEU A 969 -43.85 -73.50 56.86
CA LEU A 969 -44.08 -72.60 58.00
C LEU A 969 -45.39 -72.95 58.72
N TYR A 970 -46.46 -73.18 57.98
CA TYR A 970 -47.75 -73.57 58.54
C TYR A 970 -47.64 -74.89 59.34
N LYS A 971 -46.88 -75.86 58.83
CA LYS A 971 -46.57 -77.12 59.55
C LYS A 971 -45.77 -76.87 60.82
N ALA A 972 -44.78 -75.96 60.81
CA ALA A 972 -44.05 -75.57 62.02
C ALA A 972 -45.00 -74.99 63.09
N LYS A 973 -45.95 -74.14 62.69
CA LYS A 973 -46.96 -73.58 63.59
C LYS A 973 -47.88 -74.66 64.19
N GLN A 974 -48.33 -75.62 63.39
CA GLN A 974 -49.20 -76.72 63.86
C GLN A 974 -48.52 -77.69 64.82
N LEU A 975 -47.23 -77.98 64.60
CA LEU A 975 -46.48 -78.92 65.44
C LEU A 975 -46.13 -78.35 66.82
N GLY A 976 -46.51 -77.10 67.12
CA GLY A 976 -46.34 -76.48 68.43
C GLY A 976 -45.43 -75.26 68.45
N ARG A 977 -45.24 -74.58 67.30
CA ARG A 977 -44.51 -73.30 67.15
C ARG A 977 -43.05 -73.35 67.63
N ASN A 978 -42.36 -72.20 67.62
CA ASN A 978 -40.95 -72.04 68.02
C ASN A 978 -40.02 -73.09 67.42
N ARG A 979 -40.12 -73.33 66.10
CA ARG A 979 -39.39 -74.40 65.43
C ARG A 979 -39.23 -74.16 63.95
N VAL A 980 -38.35 -74.96 63.39
CA VAL A 980 -38.12 -75.08 61.96
C VAL A 980 -38.83 -76.32 61.43
N SER A 981 -39.53 -76.18 60.31
CA SER A 981 -40.06 -77.30 59.54
C SER A 981 -39.57 -77.21 58.10
N VAL A 982 -39.28 -78.37 57.51
CA VAL A 982 -38.91 -78.52 56.11
C VAL A 982 -40.04 -79.26 55.37
N GLU A 983 -40.24 -78.92 54.10
CA GLU A 983 -41.09 -79.69 53.17
C GLU A 983 -40.15 -80.43 52.19
N VAL A 984 -40.27 -81.77 52.15
CA VAL A 984 -39.36 -82.68 51.40
C VAL A 984 -40.06 -83.23 50.18
#